data_AF-A0A9N9UID8-F1
#
_entry.id   AF-A0A9N9UID8-F1
#
_cell.length_a   1.000
_cell.length_b   1.000
_cell.length_c   1.000
_cell.angle_alpha   90.00
_cell.angle_beta   90.00
_cell.angle_gamma   90.00
#
_symmetry.space_group_name_H-M   'P 1'
#
loop_
_entity.id
_entity.type
_entity.pdbx_description
1 polymer ?
#
loop_
_entity_poly.entity_id
_entity_poly.type
_entity_poly.pdbx_seq_one_letter_code
_entity_poly.pdbx_strand_id
1 'polypeptide(L)'
;MDSYSTHSNSRRPRGPTAPSRCAVCFKESRLHPCGGCKVVHYCSAEHSLAHRSSHKVSCITIKKTRERLEHEKSKLRARTDSSFEAQSSSEDIFQTGLGKFWGIVETRNYMRARFAAASALLQVDTKDAVESALEHFNEMIRLGRSDDQGVRDIIPHLLLRLGREQECYHFLKWWATAENPRDVATPYLYLPEADPLESVEVFSSNETSVGHLVALTLLKMRLFLDMDACSTFVTDLDPPFDPFDPYANKDRPQPGHCVRNKIREMNMSYLKQTTRMLRDQFLTLYNQAHDANPYIWRALVDGKIPSPPRFYRRGSKEEADWIIYQCHHAWIESGEAMMLIDAHTVASTTMNQDEAAAASGRDTSSASSRNRPFQIWSKARGTGKAFPSKFQSIYSPSNLFRPTVKACSDIARFVHHKDPTKVLVFVGGACSNNGQQEPRAGWAVVFGPPTYKGKNNDSYFVSGRLEDKGPFGDSYTGTTKRAELRAAIAALRLCDWQAEGYANLVIATDSTYVVGGATEWTKIWAQYKWTTCSGGHVKHRDLWQLVLGEVERWANKGVFVEFWKIQTGQNEEADRAANRMVQTASAVGEFEDVPLNSGQSRTSRQLPDSCSQKGTLVENMEKPATRYSEGTRSAEATEAVVWVGGFTL
;
A
#
# COMPACT_ATOMS: atom_id res chain seq x y z
N MET A 1 8.73 -25.73 -21.44
CA MET A 1 9.24 -24.54 -22.13
C MET A 1 8.44 -23.36 -21.63
N ASP A 2 9.05 -22.62 -20.73
CA ASP A 2 8.44 -21.57 -19.95
C ASP A 2 8.38 -20.25 -20.71
N SER A 3 7.25 -19.56 -20.61
CA SER A 3 7.12 -18.16 -20.99
C SER A 3 6.24 -17.44 -19.96
N TYR A 4 6.75 -17.36 -18.73
CA TYR A 4 6.19 -16.48 -17.70
C TYR A 4 6.18 -15.05 -18.23
N SER A 5 4.98 -14.54 -18.52
CA SER A 5 4.80 -13.17 -18.96
C SER A 5 5.07 -12.21 -17.80
N THR A 6 6.26 -11.62 -17.78
CA THR A 6 6.61 -10.52 -16.89
C THR A 6 5.79 -9.28 -17.27
N HIS A 7 4.62 -9.11 -16.66
CA HIS A 7 3.84 -7.89 -16.82
C HIS A 7 4.36 -6.78 -15.89
N SER A 8 4.61 -5.63 -16.52
CA SER A 8 5.25 -4.45 -15.93
C SER A 8 4.44 -3.88 -14.77
N ASN A 9 5.05 -3.88 -13.59
CA ASN A 9 4.47 -3.31 -12.39
C ASN A 9 4.64 -1.77 -12.39
N SER A 10 3.83 -1.06 -13.19
CA SER A 10 3.91 0.40 -13.35
C SER A 10 2.57 1.11 -13.21
N ARG A 11 2.49 2.00 -12.19
CA ARG A 11 1.55 3.14 -12.06
C ARG A 11 0.04 2.84 -12.11
N ARG A 12 -0.47 2.28 -11.00
CA ARG A 12 -1.87 2.48 -10.56
C ARG A 12 -1.93 3.55 -9.46
N PRO A 13 -2.89 4.49 -9.50
CA PRO A 13 -3.33 5.20 -8.31
C PRO A 13 -3.76 4.19 -7.25
N ARG A 14 -3.54 4.50 -5.96
CA ARG A 14 -3.97 3.65 -4.84
C ARG A 14 -5.34 4.15 -4.36
N GLY A 15 -6.24 3.21 -4.08
CA GLY A 15 -7.67 3.50 -3.86
C GLY A 15 -8.57 2.60 -4.72
N PRO A 16 -9.90 2.78 -4.65
CA PRO A 16 -10.86 2.08 -5.53
C PRO A 16 -10.50 2.25 -7.00
N THR A 17 -10.90 1.29 -7.85
CA THR A 17 -10.60 1.24 -9.29
C THR A 17 -10.78 2.61 -9.91
N ALA A 18 -9.65 3.23 -10.28
CA ALA A 18 -9.57 4.61 -10.73
C ALA A 18 -10.56 4.89 -11.89
N PRO A 19 -11.04 6.14 -12.03
CA PRO A 19 -11.92 6.51 -13.13
C PRO A 19 -11.35 6.11 -14.49
N SER A 20 -12.24 5.83 -15.44
CA SER A 20 -11.88 5.37 -16.77
C SER A 20 -10.92 6.37 -17.42
N ARG A 21 -9.76 5.87 -17.84
CA ARG A 21 -8.58 6.64 -18.23
C ARG A 21 -7.87 5.99 -19.40
N CYS A 22 -7.14 6.78 -20.18
CA CYS A 22 -6.38 6.29 -21.33
C CYS A 22 -5.35 5.24 -20.87
N ALA A 23 -5.38 4.04 -21.45
CA ALA A 23 -4.50 2.93 -21.06
C ALA A 23 -3.00 3.19 -21.31
N VAL A 24 -2.65 4.25 -22.05
CA VAL A 24 -1.25 4.62 -22.36
C VAL A 24 -0.80 5.85 -21.55
N CYS A 25 -1.53 6.96 -21.64
CA CYS A 25 -1.13 8.24 -21.02
C CYS A 25 -1.90 8.61 -19.75
N PHE A 26 -2.83 7.77 -19.30
CA PHE A 26 -3.66 7.94 -18.09
C PHE A 26 -4.54 9.21 -18.06
N LYS A 27 -4.65 9.95 -19.17
CA LYS A 27 -5.60 11.07 -19.32
C LYS A 27 -7.05 10.59 -19.20
N GLU A 28 -7.89 11.33 -18.48
CA GLU A 28 -9.30 10.98 -18.20
C GLU A 28 -10.30 11.60 -19.20
N SER A 29 -9.87 12.58 -20.00
CA SER A 29 -10.73 13.30 -20.94
C SER A 29 -10.58 12.85 -22.40
N ARG A 30 -11.70 12.93 -23.15
CA ARG A 30 -11.84 12.54 -24.57
C ARG A 30 -11.51 11.07 -24.83
N LEU A 31 -12.15 10.18 -24.08
CA LEU A 31 -11.90 8.76 -24.14
C LEU A 31 -12.84 8.04 -25.10
N HIS A 32 -12.26 7.14 -25.90
CA HIS A 32 -12.97 6.26 -26.81
C HIS A 32 -12.73 4.80 -26.39
N PRO A 33 -13.77 3.97 -26.26
CA PRO A 33 -13.63 2.56 -25.92
C PRO A 33 -12.98 1.77 -27.06
N CYS A 34 -12.23 0.73 -26.71
CA CYS A 34 -11.74 -0.24 -27.67
C CYS A 34 -12.91 -0.94 -28.39
N GLY A 35 -12.96 -0.88 -29.72
CA GLY A 35 -14.05 -1.48 -30.51
C GLY A 35 -14.25 -2.99 -30.32
N GLY A 36 -13.25 -3.72 -29.81
CA GLY A 36 -13.35 -5.13 -29.43
C GLY A 36 -13.91 -5.34 -28.02
N CYS A 37 -13.07 -5.12 -27.00
CA CYS A 37 -13.43 -5.43 -25.61
C CYS A 37 -14.45 -4.46 -25.01
N LYS A 38 -14.51 -3.21 -25.48
CA LYS A 38 -15.29 -2.07 -24.95
C LYS A 38 -14.96 -1.58 -23.53
N VAL A 39 -14.04 -2.24 -22.81
CA VAL A 39 -13.69 -1.93 -21.40
C VAL A 39 -12.29 -1.33 -21.20
N VAL A 40 -11.57 -1.08 -22.30
CA VAL A 40 -10.29 -0.36 -22.30
C VAL A 40 -10.45 0.91 -23.13
N HIS A 41 -9.97 2.03 -22.59
CA HIS A 41 -10.21 3.37 -23.12
C HIS A 41 -8.92 4.03 -23.64
N TYR A 42 -9.04 4.84 -24.70
CA TYR A 42 -7.93 5.57 -25.33
C TYR A 42 -8.32 7.00 -25.66
N CYS A 43 -7.39 7.95 -25.52
CA CYS A 43 -7.62 9.35 -25.92
C CYS A 43 -7.22 9.68 -27.38
N SER A 44 -6.65 8.72 -28.11
CA SER A 44 -6.26 8.86 -29.52
C SER A 44 -6.15 7.49 -30.20
N ALA A 45 -6.21 7.48 -31.54
CA ALA A 45 -5.96 6.27 -32.34
C ALA A 45 -4.53 5.74 -32.17
N GLU A 46 -3.55 6.64 -32.02
CA GLU A 46 -2.14 6.31 -31.77
C GLU A 46 -1.96 5.52 -30.47
N HIS A 47 -2.60 5.93 -29.37
CA HIS A 47 -2.56 5.17 -28.11
C HIS A 47 -3.26 3.80 -28.21
N SER A 48 -4.32 3.70 -29.01
CA SER A 48 -4.96 2.41 -29.31
C SER A 48 -4.03 1.48 -30.10
N LEU A 49 -3.24 2.01 -31.05
CA LEU A 49 -2.23 1.27 -31.79
C LEU A 49 -1.03 0.87 -30.92
N ALA A 50 -0.52 1.79 -30.09
CA ALA A 50 0.61 1.53 -29.19
C ALA A 50 0.30 0.45 -28.14
N HIS A 51 -0.90 0.46 -27.56
CA HIS A 51 -1.34 -0.55 -26.60
C HIS A 51 -1.80 -1.87 -27.25
N ARG A 52 -1.88 -1.92 -28.59
CA ARG A 52 -2.50 -3.04 -29.31
C ARG A 52 -1.82 -4.37 -29.03
N SER A 53 -0.49 -4.41 -28.97
CA SER A 53 0.29 -5.65 -28.78
C SER A 53 0.04 -6.29 -27.41
N SER A 54 0.14 -5.52 -26.31
CA SER A 54 -0.11 -5.99 -24.95
C SER A 54 -1.59 -6.32 -24.69
N HIS A 55 -2.51 -5.55 -25.27
CA HIS A 55 -3.95 -5.75 -25.06
C HIS A 55 -4.55 -6.87 -25.92
N LYS A 56 -3.96 -7.23 -27.07
CA LYS A 56 -4.58 -8.11 -28.09
C LYS A 56 -5.17 -9.40 -27.53
N VAL A 57 -4.44 -10.07 -26.62
CA VAL A 57 -4.84 -11.38 -26.07
C VAL A 57 -6.11 -11.24 -25.20
N SER A 58 -6.12 -10.31 -24.24
CA SER A 58 -7.31 -10.06 -23.41
C SER A 58 -8.49 -9.53 -24.24
N CYS A 59 -8.22 -8.66 -25.22
CA CYS A 59 -9.24 -8.12 -26.12
C CYS A 59 -9.96 -9.20 -26.93
N ILE A 60 -9.21 -10.13 -27.55
CA ILE A 60 -9.78 -11.25 -28.31
C ILE A 60 -10.54 -12.21 -27.39
N THR A 61 -10.01 -12.46 -26.19
CA THR A 61 -10.65 -13.35 -25.21
C THR A 61 -12.02 -12.82 -24.78
N ILE A 62 -12.11 -11.53 -24.40
CA ILE A 62 -13.37 -10.87 -24.05
C ILE A 62 -14.35 -10.87 -25.24
N LYS A 63 -13.88 -10.66 -26.47
CA LYS A 63 -14.74 -10.70 -27.66
C LYS A 63 -15.34 -12.10 -27.86
N LYS A 64 -14.51 -13.14 -27.84
CA LYS A 64 -14.94 -14.54 -28.04
C LYS A 64 -15.88 -15.04 -26.93
N THR A 65 -15.63 -14.69 -25.67
CA THR A 65 -16.52 -15.09 -24.56
C THR A 65 -17.87 -14.38 -24.64
N ARG A 66 -17.90 -13.09 -25.02
CA ARG A 66 -19.13 -12.34 -25.27
C ARG A 66 -19.93 -12.92 -26.45
N GLU A 67 -19.26 -13.25 -27.55
CA GLU A 67 -19.88 -13.92 -28.72
C GLU A 67 -20.49 -15.28 -28.33
N ARG A 68 -19.76 -16.09 -27.55
CA ARG A 68 -20.27 -17.36 -27.01
C ARG A 68 -21.48 -17.17 -26.09
N LEU A 69 -21.44 -16.17 -25.20
CA LEU A 69 -22.55 -15.88 -24.29
C LEU A 69 -23.82 -15.52 -25.05
N GLU A 70 -23.74 -14.64 -26.06
CA GLU A 70 -24.91 -14.26 -26.85
C GLU A 70 -25.39 -15.44 -27.71
N HIS A 71 -24.50 -16.30 -28.22
CA HIS A 71 -24.88 -17.53 -28.93
C HIS A 71 -25.69 -18.49 -28.04
N GLU A 72 -25.23 -18.79 -26.81
CA GLU A 72 -25.98 -19.64 -25.88
C GLU A 72 -27.31 -19.00 -25.45
N LYS A 73 -27.35 -17.67 -25.31
CA LYS A 73 -28.58 -16.91 -25.04
C LYS A 73 -29.59 -17.01 -26.19
N SER A 74 -29.12 -16.87 -27.43
CA SER A 74 -29.94 -16.97 -28.63
C SER A 74 -30.49 -18.39 -28.80
N LYS A 75 -29.71 -19.44 -28.50
CA LYS A 75 -30.22 -20.83 -28.46
C LYS A 75 -31.39 -21.00 -27.50
N LEU A 76 -31.27 -20.47 -26.28
CA LEU A 76 -32.33 -20.55 -25.27
C LEU A 76 -33.59 -19.79 -25.69
N ARG A 77 -33.45 -18.66 -26.41
CA ARG A 77 -34.58 -17.87 -26.93
C ARG A 77 -35.20 -18.41 -28.22
N ALA A 78 -34.43 -19.13 -29.03
CA ALA A 78 -34.90 -19.74 -30.28
C ALA A 78 -35.63 -21.08 -30.05
N ARG A 79 -35.70 -21.54 -28.79
CA ARG A 79 -36.48 -22.72 -28.41
C ARG A 79 -37.97 -22.36 -28.36
N THR A 80 -38.64 -22.48 -29.49
CA THR A 80 -40.05 -22.91 -29.51
C THR A 80 -40.08 -24.42 -29.26
N ASP A 81 -40.88 -24.89 -28.30
CA ASP A 81 -40.92 -26.32 -27.97
C ASP A 81 -41.39 -27.15 -29.17
N SER A 82 -40.53 -28.04 -29.64
CA SER A 82 -40.80 -28.98 -30.74
C SER A 82 -41.34 -30.34 -30.26
N SER A 83 -41.66 -30.45 -28.97
CA SER A 83 -42.40 -31.57 -28.39
C SER A 83 -43.90 -31.42 -28.64
N PHE A 84 -44.52 -32.47 -29.15
CA PHE A 84 -45.88 -32.54 -29.71
C PHE A 84 -47.06 -32.25 -28.74
N GLU A 85 -46.81 -31.92 -27.47
CA GLU A 85 -47.84 -31.82 -26.41
C GLU A 85 -47.78 -30.52 -25.58
N ALA A 86 -47.41 -29.38 -26.19
CA ALA A 86 -47.42 -28.07 -25.53
C ALA A 86 -48.47 -27.10 -26.13
N GLN A 87 -49.75 -27.44 -25.98
CA GLN A 87 -50.80 -26.42 -26.08
C GLN A 87 -50.78 -25.57 -24.81
N SER A 88 -50.65 -24.25 -24.97
CA SER A 88 -50.49 -23.23 -23.92
C SER A 88 -49.06 -23.00 -23.39
N SER A 89 -48.55 -21.80 -23.73
CA SER A 89 -47.45 -21.05 -23.11
C SER A 89 -46.04 -21.20 -23.71
N SER A 90 -45.75 -20.38 -24.73
CA SER A 90 -44.39 -20.02 -25.16
C SER A 90 -43.74 -19.04 -24.16
N GLU A 91 -43.60 -19.45 -22.91
CA GLU A 91 -43.08 -18.58 -21.85
C GLU A 91 -41.54 -18.45 -21.89
N ASP A 92 -41.04 -17.24 -21.66
CA ASP A 92 -39.60 -16.95 -21.66
C ASP A 92 -38.91 -17.71 -20.52
N ILE A 93 -37.99 -18.60 -20.87
CA ILE A 93 -37.17 -19.37 -19.91
C ILE A 93 -36.37 -18.47 -18.95
N PHE A 94 -36.09 -17.21 -19.33
CA PHE A 94 -35.47 -16.21 -18.46
C PHE A 94 -36.42 -15.62 -17.40
N GLN A 95 -37.72 -15.93 -17.47
CA GLN A 95 -38.73 -15.64 -16.45
C GLN A 95 -39.13 -16.91 -15.69
N THR A 96 -39.53 -17.98 -16.39
CA THR A 96 -40.01 -19.22 -15.74
C THR A 96 -38.92 -20.01 -15.04
N GLY A 97 -37.68 -19.94 -15.55
CA GLY A 97 -36.51 -20.59 -14.95
C GLY A 97 -35.87 -19.80 -13.80
N LEU A 98 -36.35 -18.59 -13.46
CA LEU A 98 -35.70 -17.66 -12.54
C LEU A 98 -35.37 -18.33 -11.19
N GLY A 99 -34.13 -18.11 -10.71
CA GLY A 99 -33.55 -18.75 -9.54
C GLY A 99 -33.20 -20.23 -9.68
N LYS A 100 -33.68 -20.92 -10.72
CA LYS A 100 -33.57 -22.37 -10.94
C LYS A 100 -32.69 -22.74 -12.15
N PHE A 101 -32.02 -21.79 -12.80
CA PHE A 101 -31.26 -22.04 -14.05
C PHE A 101 -30.35 -23.26 -13.95
N TRP A 102 -29.55 -23.39 -12.88
CA TRP A 102 -28.65 -24.54 -12.76
C TRP A 102 -29.34 -25.90 -12.63
N GLY A 103 -30.58 -25.94 -12.13
CA GLY A 103 -31.41 -27.14 -12.15
C GLY A 103 -31.81 -27.55 -13.57
N ILE A 104 -32.02 -26.58 -14.47
CA ILE A 104 -32.39 -26.79 -15.87
C ILE A 104 -31.12 -27.07 -16.69
N VAL A 105 -30.95 -28.32 -17.13
CA VAL A 105 -29.73 -28.85 -17.76
C VAL A 105 -29.29 -27.99 -18.96
N GLU A 106 -30.24 -27.57 -19.78
CA GLU A 106 -30.03 -26.81 -21.01
C GLU A 106 -29.44 -25.41 -20.75
N THR A 107 -29.79 -24.76 -19.63
CA THR A 107 -29.29 -23.41 -19.32
C THR A 107 -27.88 -23.41 -18.72
N ARG A 108 -27.36 -24.58 -18.29
CA ARG A 108 -26.01 -24.69 -17.71
C ARG A 108 -24.91 -24.19 -18.64
N ASN A 109 -25.07 -24.36 -19.95
CA ASN A 109 -24.11 -23.85 -20.94
C ASN A 109 -24.10 -22.32 -21.00
N TYR A 110 -25.27 -21.69 -20.86
CA TYR A 110 -25.41 -20.24 -20.75
C TYR A 110 -24.78 -19.71 -19.45
N MET A 111 -25.04 -20.34 -18.30
CA MET A 111 -24.44 -19.96 -17.01
C MET A 111 -22.90 -20.05 -17.05
N ARG A 112 -22.36 -21.16 -17.58
CA ARG A 112 -20.91 -21.33 -17.80
C ARG A 112 -20.33 -20.30 -18.77
N ALA A 113 -21.03 -19.95 -19.84
CA ALA A 113 -20.61 -18.91 -20.78
C ALA A 113 -20.60 -17.51 -20.12
N ARG A 114 -21.57 -17.22 -19.23
CA ARG A 114 -21.67 -15.97 -18.46
C ARG A 114 -20.53 -15.85 -17.45
N PHE A 115 -20.23 -16.92 -16.71
CA PHE A 115 -19.05 -16.98 -15.83
C PHE A 115 -17.74 -16.75 -16.61
N ALA A 116 -17.58 -17.40 -17.76
CA ALA A 116 -16.39 -17.24 -18.60
C ALA A 116 -16.25 -15.81 -19.17
N ALA A 117 -17.36 -15.14 -19.50
CA ALA A 117 -17.36 -13.73 -19.89
C ALA A 117 -16.91 -12.81 -18.75
N ALA A 118 -17.46 -12.99 -17.53
CA ALA A 118 -17.05 -12.25 -16.34
C ALA A 118 -15.56 -12.47 -15.99
N SER A 119 -15.10 -13.72 -16.01
CA SER A 119 -13.70 -14.08 -15.74
C SER A 119 -12.73 -13.48 -16.77
N ALA A 120 -13.13 -13.43 -18.05
CA ALA A 120 -12.35 -12.80 -19.12
C ALA A 120 -12.28 -11.28 -18.97
N LEU A 121 -13.35 -10.64 -18.47
CA LEU A 121 -13.35 -9.21 -18.15
C LEU A 121 -12.38 -8.92 -17.00
N LEU A 122 -12.36 -9.72 -15.93
CA LEU A 122 -11.45 -9.54 -14.80
C LEU A 122 -9.95 -9.69 -15.14
N GLN A 123 -9.60 -10.28 -16.30
CA GLN A 123 -8.21 -10.23 -16.82
C GLN A 123 -7.79 -8.82 -17.28
N VAL A 124 -8.75 -7.92 -17.46
CA VAL A 124 -8.51 -6.50 -17.76
C VAL A 124 -8.86 -5.71 -16.52
N ASP A 125 -7.83 -5.18 -15.88
CA ASP A 125 -7.97 -4.47 -14.63
C ASP A 125 -8.29 -2.97 -14.89
N THR A 126 -9.55 -2.70 -15.25
CA THR A 126 -10.17 -1.37 -15.42
C THR A 126 -11.53 -1.31 -14.71
N LYS A 127 -11.99 -0.12 -14.31
CA LYS A 127 -13.30 0.07 -13.64
C LYS A 127 -14.45 -0.54 -14.46
N ASP A 128 -14.51 -0.22 -15.77
CA ASP A 128 -15.57 -0.69 -16.67
C ASP A 128 -15.61 -2.21 -16.79
N ALA A 129 -14.46 -2.89 -16.71
CA ALA A 129 -14.37 -4.34 -16.74
C ALA A 129 -14.85 -4.98 -15.42
N VAL A 130 -14.53 -4.37 -14.27
CA VAL A 130 -14.99 -4.81 -12.95
C VAL A 130 -16.51 -4.62 -12.81
N GLU A 131 -17.05 -3.48 -13.26
CA GLU A 131 -18.48 -3.21 -13.30
C GLU A 131 -19.21 -4.23 -14.21
N SER A 132 -18.74 -4.43 -15.44
CA SER A 132 -19.30 -5.44 -16.37
C SER A 132 -19.24 -6.88 -15.82
N ALA A 133 -18.18 -7.23 -15.07
CA ALA A 133 -18.06 -8.54 -14.44
C ALA A 133 -19.05 -8.68 -13.27
N LEU A 134 -19.22 -7.63 -12.45
CA LEU A 134 -20.18 -7.59 -11.36
C LEU A 134 -21.63 -7.71 -11.87
N GLU A 135 -22.00 -7.02 -12.95
CA GLU A 135 -23.29 -7.19 -13.63
C GLU A 135 -23.52 -8.66 -14.05
N HIS A 136 -22.49 -9.30 -14.62
CA HIS A 136 -22.60 -10.70 -15.01
C HIS A 136 -22.82 -11.63 -13.82
N PHE A 137 -22.09 -11.46 -12.71
CA PHE A 137 -22.22 -12.30 -11.51
C PHE A 137 -23.52 -12.05 -10.73
N ASN A 138 -23.98 -10.79 -10.61
CA ASN A 138 -25.27 -10.49 -9.99
C ASN A 138 -26.44 -11.16 -10.73
N GLU A 139 -26.42 -11.12 -12.06
CA GLU A 139 -27.41 -11.82 -12.87
C GLU A 139 -27.28 -13.35 -12.78
N MET A 140 -26.08 -13.90 -12.56
CA MET A 140 -25.95 -15.33 -12.25
C MET A 140 -26.64 -15.70 -10.93
N ILE A 141 -26.51 -14.89 -9.87
CA ILE A 141 -27.25 -15.08 -8.61
C ILE A 141 -28.76 -14.93 -8.81
N ARG A 142 -29.21 -13.98 -9.65
CA ARG A 142 -30.64 -13.81 -9.97
C ARG A 142 -31.22 -15.03 -10.71
N LEU A 143 -30.48 -15.58 -11.66
CA LEU A 143 -30.90 -16.73 -12.46
C LEU A 143 -30.73 -18.07 -11.73
N GLY A 144 -29.74 -18.21 -10.84
CA GLY A 144 -29.46 -19.41 -10.05
C GLY A 144 -29.15 -19.07 -8.60
N ARG A 145 -30.19 -19.03 -7.75
CA ARG A 145 -30.08 -18.63 -6.33
C ARG A 145 -29.33 -19.65 -5.46
N SER A 146 -29.16 -20.86 -5.96
CA SER A 146 -28.35 -21.92 -5.38
C SER A 146 -26.84 -21.64 -5.40
N ASP A 147 -26.37 -20.69 -6.21
CA ASP A 147 -24.96 -20.32 -6.42
C ASP A 147 -24.01 -21.51 -6.67
N ASP A 148 -24.40 -22.42 -7.57
CA ASP A 148 -23.65 -23.62 -7.90
C ASP A 148 -22.28 -23.36 -8.56
N GLN A 149 -21.97 -22.10 -8.87
CA GLN A 149 -20.68 -21.66 -9.43
C GLN A 149 -19.87 -20.79 -8.45
N GLY A 150 -20.33 -20.61 -7.20
CA GLY A 150 -19.59 -19.94 -6.12
C GLY A 150 -19.31 -18.45 -6.37
N VAL A 151 -20.17 -17.74 -7.10
CA VAL A 151 -19.94 -16.32 -7.44
C VAL A 151 -20.20 -15.39 -6.25
N ARG A 152 -20.91 -15.85 -5.20
CA ARG A 152 -21.14 -15.07 -3.98
C ARG A 152 -19.85 -14.73 -3.23
N ASP A 153 -18.79 -15.51 -3.39
CA ASP A 153 -17.47 -15.24 -2.78
C ASP A 153 -16.66 -14.23 -3.62
N ILE A 154 -17.06 -13.96 -4.86
CA ILE A 154 -16.40 -13.03 -5.79
C ILE A 154 -17.00 -11.62 -5.65
N ILE A 155 -18.34 -11.53 -5.61
CA ILE A 155 -19.11 -10.26 -5.65
C ILE A 155 -18.66 -9.22 -4.59
N PRO A 156 -18.50 -9.56 -3.29
CA PRO A 156 -18.05 -8.60 -2.26
C PRO A 156 -16.72 -7.93 -2.61
N HIS A 157 -15.78 -8.70 -3.15
CA HIS A 157 -14.48 -8.20 -3.54
C HIS A 157 -14.58 -7.21 -4.71
N LEU A 158 -15.43 -7.46 -5.70
CA LEU A 158 -15.66 -6.51 -6.80
C LEU A 158 -16.32 -5.21 -6.32
N LEU A 159 -17.28 -5.30 -5.39
CA LEU A 159 -17.88 -4.12 -4.77
C LEU A 159 -16.83 -3.28 -4.02
N LEU A 160 -15.91 -3.90 -3.28
CA LEU A 160 -14.79 -3.22 -2.64
C LEU A 160 -13.82 -2.57 -3.66
N ARG A 161 -13.54 -3.23 -4.78
CA ARG A 161 -12.75 -2.64 -5.87
C ARG A 161 -13.41 -1.39 -6.45
N LEU A 162 -14.73 -1.42 -6.62
CA LEU A 162 -15.52 -0.28 -7.12
C LEU A 162 -15.75 0.84 -6.07
N GLY A 163 -15.37 0.63 -4.80
CA GLY A 163 -15.60 1.57 -3.70
C GLY A 163 -17.04 1.56 -3.16
N ARG A 164 -17.82 0.51 -3.47
CA ARG A 164 -19.23 0.33 -3.11
C ARG A 164 -19.35 -0.38 -1.75
N GLU A 165 -18.81 0.27 -0.73
CA GLU A 165 -18.63 -0.28 0.63
C GLU A 165 -19.96 -0.65 1.30
N GLN A 166 -20.97 0.23 1.17
CA GLN A 166 -22.31 0.01 1.68
C GLN A 166 -22.96 -1.24 1.07
N GLU A 167 -22.88 -1.37 -0.25
CA GLU A 167 -23.46 -2.49 -0.99
C GLU A 167 -22.69 -3.80 -0.74
N CYS A 168 -21.37 -3.73 -0.54
CA CYS A 168 -20.58 -4.87 -0.10
C CYS A 168 -21.09 -5.38 1.26
N TYR A 169 -21.31 -4.48 2.21
CA TYR A 169 -21.85 -4.83 3.51
C TYR A 169 -23.27 -5.39 3.45
N HIS A 170 -24.17 -4.75 2.68
CA HIS A 170 -25.53 -5.25 2.42
C HIS A 170 -25.51 -6.65 1.81
N PHE A 171 -24.64 -6.90 0.84
CA PHE A 171 -24.47 -8.23 0.24
C PHE A 171 -24.04 -9.28 1.27
N LEU A 172 -22.99 -8.98 2.04
CA LEU A 172 -22.47 -9.88 3.07
C LEU A 172 -23.54 -10.16 4.14
N LYS A 173 -24.14 -9.12 4.72
CA LYS A 173 -25.15 -9.27 5.80
C LYS A 173 -26.37 -10.03 5.31
N TRP A 174 -26.87 -9.76 4.10
CA TRP A 174 -28.03 -10.47 3.56
C TRP A 174 -27.77 -11.98 3.42
N TRP A 175 -26.59 -12.37 2.93
CA TRP A 175 -26.22 -13.80 2.85
C TRP A 175 -25.97 -14.46 4.20
N ALA A 176 -25.71 -13.70 5.27
CA ALA A 176 -25.59 -14.20 6.64
C ALA A 176 -26.93 -14.27 7.39
N THR A 177 -27.94 -13.47 7.01
CA THR A 177 -29.23 -13.38 7.74
C THR A 177 -30.46 -13.87 6.98
N ALA A 178 -30.36 -14.15 5.66
CA ALA A 178 -31.51 -14.60 4.89
C ALA A 178 -31.95 -16.02 5.32
N GLU A 179 -33.20 -16.17 5.75
CA GLU A 179 -33.76 -17.46 6.19
C GLU A 179 -33.77 -18.51 5.06
N ASN A 180 -34.07 -18.08 3.83
CA ASN A 180 -34.06 -18.94 2.65
C ASN A 180 -33.50 -18.17 1.43
N PRO A 181 -32.17 -18.00 1.31
CA PRO A 181 -31.56 -17.22 0.23
C PRO A 181 -31.75 -17.86 -1.16
N ARG A 182 -32.14 -19.14 -1.19
CA ARG A 182 -32.46 -19.88 -2.42
C ARG A 182 -33.83 -19.55 -2.98
N ASP A 183 -34.72 -18.96 -2.18
CA ASP A 183 -36.02 -18.51 -2.65
C ASP A 183 -35.87 -17.20 -3.46
N VAL A 184 -36.65 -17.13 -4.54
CA VAL A 184 -36.78 -15.98 -5.42
C VAL A 184 -37.81 -14.98 -4.92
N ALA A 185 -38.76 -15.43 -4.08
CA ALA A 185 -39.74 -14.57 -3.43
C ALA A 185 -39.13 -13.76 -2.27
N THR A 186 -38.04 -14.22 -1.66
CA THR A 186 -37.32 -13.49 -0.61
C THR A 186 -36.71 -12.19 -1.17
N PRO A 187 -37.03 -11.01 -0.60
CA PRO A 187 -36.48 -9.72 -1.02
C PRO A 187 -34.95 -9.75 -1.08
N TYR A 188 -34.39 -9.54 -2.27
CA TYR A 188 -32.95 -9.66 -2.49
C TYR A 188 -32.21 -8.39 -2.07
N LEU A 189 -31.20 -8.53 -1.21
CA LEU A 189 -30.33 -7.45 -0.70
C LEU A 189 -31.06 -6.29 -0.01
N TYR A 190 -32.35 -6.44 0.31
CA TYR A 190 -33.12 -5.39 0.96
C TYR A 190 -32.84 -5.39 2.47
N LEU A 191 -31.92 -4.53 2.89
CA LEU A 191 -31.53 -4.32 4.29
C LEU A 191 -31.44 -2.81 4.60
N PRO A 192 -32.58 -2.09 4.74
CA PRO A 192 -32.60 -0.64 4.85
C PRO A 192 -31.87 -0.09 6.09
N GLU A 193 -31.80 -0.88 7.17
CA GLU A 193 -31.15 -0.49 8.44
C GLU A 193 -29.70 -1.00 8.58
N ALA A 194 -29.17 -1.72 7.58
CA ALA A 194 -27.84 -2.33 7.71
C ALA A 194 -26.70 -1.32 7.49
N ASP A 195 -25.77 -1.30 8.43
CA ASP A 195 -24.75 -0.25 8.54
C ASP A 195 -23.33 -0.85 8.65
N PRO A 196 -22.37 -0.48 7.78
CA PRO A 196 -21.02 -1.06 7.80
C PRO A 196 -20.24 -0.81 9.09
N LEU A 197 -20.68 0.10 9.96
CA LEU A 197 -20.06 0.36 11.26
C LEU A 197 -20.68 -0.44 12.42
N GLU A 198 -21.77 -1.19 12.21
CA GLU A 198 -22.40 -1.99 13.28
C GLU A 198 -21.57 -3.23 13.69
N SER A 199 -22.03 -3.99 14.70
CA SER A 199 -21.35 -5.21 15.16
C SER A 199 -21.24 -6.29 14.07
N VAL A 200 -20.26 -7.18 14.22
CA VAL A 200 -20.02 -8.34 13.34
C VAL A 200 -20.45 -9.68 13.94
N GLU A 201 -21.10 -9.66 15.11
CA GLU A 201 -21.61 -10.85 15.80
C GLU A 201 -22.47 -11.74 14.88
N VAL A 202 -23.28 -11.13 14.00
CA VAL A 202 -24.12 -11.84 13.01
C VAL A 202 -23.33 -12.73 12.04
N PHE A 203 -22.05 -12.44 11.82
CA PHE A 203 -21.15 -13.23 10.98
C PHE A 203 -20.39 -14.32 11.73
N SER A 204 -20.53 -14.39 13.07
CA SER A 204 -19.77 -15.30 13.93
C SER A 204 -20.34 -16.73 13.97
N SER A 205 -21.31 -17.05 13.10
CA SER A 205 -21.82 -18.40 12.90
C SER A 205 -20.88 -19.22 11.99
N ASN A 206 -20.88 -20.54 12.17
CA ASN A 206 -20.08 -21.48 11.35
C ASN A 206 -20.54 -21.60 9.88
N GLU A 207 -21.50 -20.78 9.43
CA GLU A 207 -22.07 -20.84 8.08
C GLU A 207 -21.49 -19.79 7.11
N THR A 208 -20.88 -18.72 7.64
CA THR A 208 -20.20 -17.68 6.86
C THR A 208 -19.03 -18.29 6.07
N SER A 209 -18.92 -18.00 4.76
CA SER A 209 -17.80 -18.51 3.97
C SER A 209 -16.49 -17.79 4.32
N VAL A 210 -15.36 -18.48 4.15
CA VAL A 210 -14.02 -17.87 4.30
C VAL A 210 -13.87 -16.67 3.34
N GLY A 211 -14.42 -16.76 2.12
CA GLY A 211 -14.45 -15.64 1.18
C GLY A 211 -15.21 -14.42 1.69
N HIS A 212 -16.34 -14.62 2.39
CA HIS A 212 -17.10 -13.55 3.03
C HIS A 212 -16.36 -12.95 4.23
N LEU A 213 -15.73 -13.78 5.08
CA LEU A 213 -14.91 -13.31 6.20
C LEU A 213 -13.70 -12.48 5.71
N VAL A 214 -13.02 -12.90 4.63
CA VAL A 214 -11.92 -12.15 4.01
C VAL A 214 -12.40 -10.80 3.46
N ALA A 215 -13.53 -10.77 2.75
CA ALA A 215 -14.11 -9.52 2.24
C ALA A 215 -14.52 -8.57 3.37
N LEU A 216 -15.17 -9.09 4.42
CA LEU A 216 -15.62 -8.30 5.57
C LEU A 216 -14.44 -7.78 6.39
N THR A 217 -13.35 -8.56 6.54
CA THR A 217 -12.10 -8.11 7.17
C THR A 217 -11.52 -6.92 6.39
N LEU A 218 -11.44 -7.01 5.05
CA LEU A 218 -10.96 -5.90 4.22
C LEU A 218 -11.84 -4.64 4.37
N LEU A 219 -13.17 -4.81 4.35
CA LEU A 219 -14.11 -3.71 4.55
C LEU A 219 -13.91 -3.03 5.91
N LYS A 220 -13.88 -3.80 7.00
CA LYS A 220 -13.71 -3.28 8.36
C LYS A 220 -12.33 -2.64 8.56
N MET A 221 -11.27 -3.18 7.95
CA MET A 221 -9.94 -2.55 7.92
C MET A 221 -9.93 -1.20 7.20
N ARG A 222 -10.59 -1.08 6.03
CA ARG A 222 -10.70 0.20 5.32
C ARG A 222 -11.45 1.25 6.16
N LEU A 223 -12.61 0.87 6.70
CA LEU A 223 -13.41 1.73 7.58
C LEU A 223 -12.63 2.15 8.83
N PHE A 224 -11.84 1.25 9.42
CA PHE A 224 -10.93 1.56 10.53
C PHE A 224 -9.87 2.59 10.14
N LEU A 225 -9.16 2.38 9.02
CA LEU A 225 -8.09 3.27 8.56
C LEU A 225 -8.63 4.68 8.23
N ASP A 226 -9.77 4.76 7.55
CA ASP A 226 -10.47 6.01 7.26
C ASP A 226 -10.91 6.74 8.54
N MET A 227 -11.50 6.01 9.51
CA MET A 227 -11.93 6.58 10.78
C MET A 227 -10.75 7.00 11.66
N ASP A 228 -9.63 6.28 11.68
CA ASP A 228 -8.40 6.64 12.39
C ASP A 228 -7.76 7.90 11.77
N ALA A 229 -7.68 7.94 10.44
CA ALA A 229 -7.22 9.08 9.65
C ALA A 229 -8.07 10.33 9.91
N CYS A 230 -9.40 10.19 9.98
CA CYS A 230 -10.30 11.29 10.35
C CYS A 230 -10.21 11.67 11.83
N SER A 231 -10.06 10.71 12.75
CA SER A 231 -9.91 10.97 14.19
C SER A 231 -8.70 11.85 14.50
N THR A 232 -7.64 11.68 13.69
CA THR A 232 -6.38 12.42 13.72
C THR A 232 -6.49 13.79 13.06
N PHE A 233 -7.60 14.14 12.40
CA PHE A 233 -7.75 15.39 11.64
C PHE A 233 -8.79 16.35 12.22
N VAL A 234 -9.74 15.86 13.02
CA VAL A 234 -10.69 16.71 13.77
C VAL A 234 -10.09 17.19 15.10
N THR A 235 -8.98 16.60 15.55
CA THR A 235 -8.17 17.10 16.68
C THR A 235 -7.34 18.36 16.35
N ASP A 236 -7.43 18.86 15.11
CA ASP A 236 -6.38 19.68 14.50
C ASP A 236 -6.87 21.09 14.07
N LEU A 237 -8.18 21.38 14.17
CA LEU A 237 -8.78 22.62 13.65
C LEU A 237 -9.61 23.36 14.70
N ASP A 238 -9.32 24.65 14.87
CA ASP A 238 -10.30 25.61 15.40
C ASP A 238 -11.34 25.94 14.31
N PRO A 239 -12.64 26.06 14.63
CA PRO A 239 -13.67 26.47 13.65
C PRO A 239 -13.39 27.85 13.06
N PRO A 240 -13.71 28.12 11.77
CA PRO A 240 -14.76 27.46 10.99
C PRO A 240 -14.25 26.88 9.66
N PHE A 241 -13.28 25.96 9.68
CA PHE A 241 -12.85 25.25 8.47
C PHE A 241 -13.69 23.97 8.26
N ASP A 242 -14.18 23.73 7.04
CA ASP A 242 -14.81 22.45 6.68
C ASP A 242 -13.70 21.38 6.52
N PRO A 243 -13.67 20.34 7.37
CA PRO A 243 -12.63 19.32 7.28
C PRO A 243 -12.76 18.40 6.06
N PHE A 244 -13.75 18.63 5.18
CA PHE A 244 -14.01 17.86 3.96
C PHE A 244 -13.91 18.69 2.67
N ASP A 245 -13.32 19.90 2.71
CA ASP A 245 -13.02 20.65 1.49
C ASP A 245 -12.17 19.79 0.52
N PRO A 246 -12.69 19.42 -0.67
CA PRO A 246 -11.96 18.60 -1.64
C PRO A 246 -10.75 19.33 -2.26
N TYR A 247 -10.57 20.62 -1.98
CA TYR A 247 -9.42 21.41 -2.41
C TYR A 247 -8.36 21.59 -1.31
N ALA A 248 -8.67 21.33 -0.03
CA ALA A 248 -7.78 21.62 1.10
C ALA A 248 -6.54 20.72 1.19
N ASN A 249 -6.60 19.47 0.70
CA ASN A 249 -5.40 18.63 0.58
C ASN A 249 -5.53 17.57 -0.53
N LYS A 250 -4.91 17.84 -1.70
CA LYS A 250 -5.00 16.96 -2.89
C LYS A 250 -4.16 15.69 -2.81
N ASP A 251 -3.22 15.61 -1.86
CA ASP A 251 -2.28 14.49 -1.74
C ASP A 251 -2.77 13.40 -0.76
N ARG A 252 -3.90 13.62 -0.08
CA ARG A 252 -4.49 12.66 0.87
C ARG A 252 -5.54 11.77 0.18
N PRO A 253 -5.52 10.43 0.39
CA PRO A 253 -6.66 9.58 0.03
C PRO A 253 -7.94 10.08 0.71
N GLN A 254 -8.98 10.31 -0.08
CA GLN A 254 -10.30 10.70 0.43
C GLN A 254 -10.95 9.48 1.10
N PRO A 255 -11.52 9.62 2.32
CA PRO A 255 -12.16 8.49 2.99
C PRO A 255 -13.31 7.89 2.18
N GLY A 256 -13.65 6.63 2.47
CA GLY A 256 -14.77 5.90 1.91
C GLY A 256 -16.11 6.65 2.02
N HIS A 257 -17.08 6.29 1.17
CA HIS A 257 -18.36 7.00 1.15
C HIS A 257 -19.14 6.81 2.47
N CYS A 258 -19.08 5.61 3.05
CA CYS A 258 -19.71 5.30 4.33
C CYS A 258 -19.17 6.18 5.48
N VAL A 259 -17.84 6.32 5.57
CA VAL A 259 -17.21 7.17 6.60
C VAL A 259 -17.55 8.65 6.38
N ARG A 260 -17.45 9.16 5.14
CA ARG A 260 -17.74 10.59 4.83
C ARG A 260 -19.17 11.01 5.10
N ASN A 261 -20.15 10.14 4.86
CA ASN A 261 -21.54 10.46 5.18
C ASN A 261 -21.72 10.54 6.70
N LYS A 262 -21.28 9.50 7.40
CA LYS A 262 -21.61 9.30 8.81
C LYS A 262 -20.79 10.18 9.76
N ILE A 263 -19.54 10.51 9.42
CA ILE A 263 -18.69 11.39 10.25
C ILE A 263 -19.26 12.79 10.45
N ARG A 264 -20.05 13.31 9.49
CA ARG A 264 -20.71 14.62 9.58
C ARG A 264 -21.74 14.70 10.71
N GLU A 265 -22.19 13.54 11.20
CA GLU A 265 -23.20 13.39 12.25
C GLU A 265 -22.56 12.95 13.58
N MET A 266 -21.28 12.58 13.59
CA MET A 266 -20.58 12.04 14.77
C MET A 266 -19.90 13.13 15.60
N ASN A 267 -20.03 13.02 16.92
CA ASN A 267 -19.14 13.72 17.85
C ASN A 267 -17.80 12.97 18.05
N MET A 268 -16.80 13.66 18.60
CA MET A 268 -15.45 13.11 18.76
C MET A 268 -15.30 11.95 19.75
N SER A 269 -16.19 11.79 20.73
CA SER A 269 -16.13 10.64 21.64
C SER A 269 -16.66 9.38 20.95
N TYR A 270 -17.79 9.51 20.24
CA TYR A 270 -18.38 8.45 19.43
C TYR A 270 -17.47 8.02 18.28
N LEU A 271 -16.79 8.96 17.62
CA LEU A 271 -15.79 8.67 16.59
C LEU A 271 -14.67 7.80 17.16
N LYS A 272 -14.03 8.22 18.27
CA LYS A 272 -12.95 7.45 18.93
C LYS A 272 -13.42 6.08 19.44
N GLN A 273 -14.66 5.95 19.89
CA GLN A 273 -15.26 4.67 20.28
C GLN A 273 -15.43 3.76 19.05
N THR A 274 -15.97 4.29 17.96
CA THR A 274 -16.18 3.55 16.70
C THR A 274 -14.87 3.10 16.08
N THR A 275 -13.81 3.93 16.09
CA THR A 275 -12.48 3.53 15.61
C THR A 275 -11.91 2.34 16.40
N ARG A 276 -12.07 2.30 17.73
CA ARG A 276 -11.65 1.14 18.54
C ARG A 276 -12.49 -0.09 18.22
N MET A 277 -13.80 0.06 18.18
CA MET A 277 -14.72 -1.04 17.86
C MET A 277 -14.41 -1.65 16.48
N LEU A 278 -14.16 -0.84 15.45
CA LEU A 278 -13.76 -1.33 14.12
C LEU A 278 -12.44 -2.09 14.15
N ARG A 279 -11.48 -1.68 15.01
CA ARG A 279 -10.23 -2.39 15.24
C ARG A 279 -10.46 -3.79 15.80
N ASP A 280 -11.25 -3.87 16.87
CA ASP A 280 -11.55 -5.13 17.54
C ASP A 280 -12.38 -6.06 16.64
N GLN A 281 -13.30 -5.50 15.84
CA GLN A 281 -14.08 -6.24 14.83
C GLN A 281 -13.20 -6.83 13.73
N PHE A 282 -12.28 -6.08 13.11
CA PHE A 282 -11.43 -6.65 12.05
C PHE A 282 -10.46 -7.71 12.59
N LEU A 283 -9.99 -7.57 13.84
CA LEU A 283 -9.16 -8.57 14.49
C LEU A 283 -9.95 -9.86 14.81
N THR A 284 -11.22 -9.72 15.19
CA THR A 284 -12.13 -10.86 15.40
C THR A 284 -12.34 -11.62 14.09
N LEU A 285 -12.64 -10.90 13.00
CA LEU A 285 -12.82 -11.49 11.67
C LEU A 285 -11.51 -12.10 11.11
N TYR A 286 -10.37 -11.50 11.40
CA TYR A 286 -9.05 -12.04 11.07
C TYR A 286 -8.86 -13.44 11.67
N ASN A 287 -9.13 -13.58 12.97
CA ASN A 287 -9.03 -14.85 13.66
C ASN A 287 -10.05 -15.86 13.11
N GLN A 288 -11.33 -15.48 12.97
CA GLN A 288 -12.36 -16.37 12.40
C GLN A 288 -12.00 -16.91 11.01
N ALA A 289 -11.44 -16.06 10.12
CA ALA A 289 -10.99 -16.50 8.81
C ALA A 289 -9.74 -17.41 8.88
N HIS A 290 -8.85 -17.18 9.86
CA HIS A 290 -7.68 -18.02 10.10
C HIS A 290 -8.07 -19.40 10.63
N ASP A 291 -8.98 -19.45 11.60
CA ASP A 291 -9.50 -20.69 12.19
C ASP A 291 -10.25 -21.53 11.17
N ALA A 292 -11.02 -20.88 10.27
CA ALA A 292 -11.72 -21.53 9.18
C ALA A 292 -10.79 -21.98 8.04
N ASN A 293 -9.70 -21.26 7.75
CA ASN A 293 -8.66 -21.68 6.81
C ASN A 293 -7.28 -21.07 7.15
N PRO A 294 -6.35 -21.81 7.78
CA PRO A 294 -5.10 -21.25 8.30
C PRO A 294 -4.12 -20.81 7.21
N TYR A 295 -4.33 -21.22 5.96
CA TYR A 295 -3.49 -20.84 4.82
C TYR A 295 -3.80 -19.44 4.27
N ILE A 296 -5.00 -18.89 4.54
CA ILE A 296 -5.55 -17.74 3.81
C ILE A 296 -4.68 -16.48 3.92
N TRP A 297 -4.32 -16.07 5.13
CA TRP A 297 -3.58 -14.83 5.35
C TRP A 297 -2.14 -14.91 4.85
N ARG A 298 -1.52 -16.10 4.93
CA ARG A 298 -0.20 -16.33 4.37
C ARG A 298 -0.22 -16.26 2.84
N ALA A 299 -1.16 -16.96 2.20
CA ALA A 299 -1.30 -16.95 0.75
C ALA A 299 -1.61 -15.54 0.20
N LEU A 300 -2.39 -14.74 0.94
CA LEU A 300 -2.63 -13.34 0.61
C LEU A 300 -1.34 -12.50 0.65
N VAL A 301 -0.62 -12.54 1.77
CA VAL A 301 0.59 -11.72 2.01
C VAL A 301 1.77 -12.14 1.13
N ASP A 302 1.83 -13.41 0.72
CA ASP A 302 2.84 -13.91 -0.23
C ASP A 302 2.81 -13.20 -1.59
N GLY A 303 1.69 -12.53 -1.93
CA GLY A 303 1.58 -11.60 -3.06
C GLY A 303 1.62 -12.24 -4.45
N LYS A 304 1.85 -13.55 -4.53
CA LYS A 304 1.71 -14.36 -5.75
C LYS A 304 0.23 -14.69 -5.95
N ILE A 305 -0.32 -14.32 -7.09
CA ILE A 305 -1.66 -14.79 -7.50
C ILE A 305 -1.53 -16.29 -7.82
N PRO A 306 -2.17 -17.20 -7.08
CA PRO A 306 -2.12 -18.63 -7.35
C PRO A 306 -2.93 -18.98 -8.61
N SER A 307 -2.62 -20.11 -9.25
CA SER A 307 -3.49 -20.64 -10.31
C SER A 307 -4.77 -21.22 -9.69
N PRO A 308 -5.96 -20.97 -10.26
CA PRO A 308 -7.20 -21.51 -9.72
C PRO A 308 -7.17 -23.05 -9.73
N PRO A 309 -7.46 -23.71 -8.60
CA PRO A 309 -7.41 -25.17 -8.52
C PRO A 309 -8.56 -25.81 -9.30
N ARG A 310 -8.38 -27.08 -9.69
CA ARG A 310 -9.47 -27.87 -10.32
C ARG A 310 -10.54 -28.29 -9.31
N PHE A 311 -10.14 -28.59 -8.08
CA PHE A 311 -10.98 -29.02 -6.97
C PHE A 311 -10.33 -28.56 -5.65
N TYR A 312 -11.14 -28.34 -4.62
CA TYR A 312 -10.67 -28.05 -3.26
C TYR A 312 -11.61 -28.68 -2.22
N ARG A 313 -11.21 -28.64 -0.94
CA ARG A 313 -12.07 -28.97 0.22
C ARG A 313 -12.10 -27.78 1.17
N ARG A 314 -13.15 -27.63 1.98
CA ARG A 314 -13.18 -26.58 3.01
C ARG A 314 -12.00 -26.74 3.97
N GLY A 315 -11.36 -25.63 4.33
CA GLY A 315 -10.14 -25.57 5.14
C GLY A 315 -8.85 -25.99 4.41
N SER A 316 -8.89 -26.36 3.12
CA SER A 316 -7.70 -26.80 2.39
C SER A 316 -6.90 -25.61 1.84
N LYS A 317 -5.62 -25.85 1.54
CA LYS A 317 -4.77 -24.83 0.90
C LYS A 317 -5.34 -24.42 -0.47
N GLU A 318 -5.90 -25.35 -1.21
CA GLU A 318 -6.51 -25.10 -2.52
C GLU A 318 -7.73 -24.18 -2.40
N GLU A 319 -8.51 -24.27 -1.31
CA GLU A 319 -9.59 -23.31 -1.04
C GLU A 319 -9.04 -21.90 -0.81
N ALA A 320 -7.97 -21.78 -0.01
CA ALA A 320 -7.29 -20.50 0.17
C ALA A 320 -6.77 -19.95 -1.16
N ASP A 321 -6.08 -20.79 -1.96
CA ASP A 321 -5.58 -20.40 -3.29
C ASP A 321 -6.73 -19.93 -4.20
N TRP A 322 -7.89 -20.59 -4.20
CA TRP A 322 -9.08 -20.13 -4.92
C TRP A 322 -9.59 -18.77 -4.43
N ILE A 323 -9.69 -18.55 -3.12
CA ILE A 323 -10.15 -17.27 -2.55
C ILE A 323 -9.16 -16.15 -2.89
N ILE A 324 -7.85 -16.39 -2.74
CA ILE A 324 -6.81 -15.41 -3.09
C ILE A 324 -6.86 -15.06 -4.58
N TYR A 325 -7.05 -16.04 -5.47
CA TYR A 325 -7.22 -15.78 -6.89
C TYR A 325 -8.36 -14.79 -7.19
N GLN A 326 -9.45 -14.82 -6.42
CA GLN A 326 -10.60 -13.92 -6.57
C GLN A 326 -10.42 -12.57 -5.86
N CYS A 327 -9.83 -12.55 -4.65
CA CYS A 327 -9.80 -11.36 -3.79
C CYS A 327 -8.55 -10.47 -3.93
N HIS A 328 -7.44 -10.98 -4.46
CA HIS A 328 -6.11 -10.36 -4.39
C HIS A 328 -6.05 -8.91 -4.90
N HIS A 329 -6.73 -8.60 -6.01
CA HIS A 329 -6.78 -7.22 -6.53
C HIS A 329 -7.42 -6.23 -5.55
N ALA A 330 -8.49 -6.62 -4.84
CA ALA A 330 -9.16 -5.75 -3.86
C ALA A 330 -8.23 -5.40 -2.69
N TRP A 331 -7.41 -6.35 -2.26
CA TRP A 331 -6.42 -6.17 -1.20
C TRP A 331 -5.22 -5.32 -1.65
N ILE A 332 -4.64 -5.56 -2.84
CA ILE A 332 -3.52 -4.75 -3.36
C ILE A 332 -3.92 -3.29 -3.63
N GLU A 333 -5.14 -3.05 -4.11
CA GLU A 333 -5.69 -1.69 -4.26
C GLU A 333 -5.78 -0.96 -2.90
N SER A 334 -5.91 -1.72 -1.80
CA SER A 334 -6.03 -1.26 -0.41
C SER A 334 -4.66 -1.26 0.29
N GLY A 335 -3.69 -0.53 -0.25
CA GLY A 335 -2.27 -0.66 0.12
C GLY A 335 -1.93 -0.50 1.62
N GLU A 336 -2.75 0.22 2.40
CA GLU A 336 -2.56 0.35 3.86
C GLU A 336 -3.12 -0.87 4.63
N ALA A 337 -4.30 -1.36 4.26
CA ALA A 337 -4.85 -2.62 4.79
C ALA A 337 -3.91 -3.81 4.47
N MET A 338 -3.31 -3.81 3.28
CA MET A 338 -2.30 -4.80 2.89
C MET A 338 -1.00 -4.73 3.71
N MET A 339 -0.63 -3.55 4.24
CA MET A 339 0.49 -3.43 5.18
C MET A 339 0.10 -3.88 6.59
N LEU A 340 -1.14 -3.61 7.01
CA LEU A 340 -1.67 -3.99 8.32
C LEU A 340 -1.80 -5.52 8.45
N ILE A 341 -2.33 -6.19 7.41
CA ILE A 341 -2.50 -7.65 7.38
C ILE A 341 -1.16 -8.42 7.36
N ASP A 342 -0.15 -7.89 6.66
CA ASP A 342 1.24 -8.42 6.68
C ASP A 342 1.80 -8.38 8.10
N ALA A 343 1.75 -7.21 8.76
CA ALA A 343 2.21 -7.05 10.14
C ALA A 343 1.52 -8.00 11.14
N HIS A 344 0.20 -8.18 11.04
CA HIS A 344 -0.54 -9.10 11.90
C HIS A 344 -0.27 -10.59 11.61
N THR A 345 -0.06 -10.96 10.35
CA THR A 345 0.22 -12.35 9.96
C THR A 345 1.63 -12.79 10.37
N VAL A 346 2.60 -11.89 10.26
CA VAL A 346 3.95 -12.08 10.80
C VAL A 346 3.91 -12.28 12.32
N ALA A 347 3.12 -11.48 13.06
CA ALA A 347 3.00 -11.61 14.50
C ALA A 347 2.38 -12.95 14.94
N SER A 348 1.26 -13.34 14.33
CA SER A 348 0.48 -14.51 14.73
C SER A 348 1.18 -15.84 14.41
N THR A 349 1.88 -15.92 13.26
CA THR A 349 2.58 -17.14 12.82
C THR A 349 3.60 -17.63 13.83
N THR A 350 4.24 -16.72 14.57
CA THR A 350 5.37 -17.06 15.43
C THR A 350 5.00 -17.14 16.91
N MET A 351 3.88 -16.58 17.37
CA MET A 351 3.35 -16.94 18.70
C MET A 351 3.11 -18.46 18.78
N ASN A 352 2.57 -19.05 17.72
CA ASN A 352 2.38 -20.50 17.57
C ASN A 352 3.70 -21.31 17.47
N GLN A 353 4.86 -20.66 17.24
CA GLN A 353 6.17 -21.30 17.25
C GLN A 353 6.91 -21.09 18.57
N ASP A 354 6.73 -19.93 19.20
CA ASP A 354 7.29 -19.60 20.51
C ASP A 354 6.65 -20.46 21.62
N GLU A 355 5.38 -20.84 21.51
CA GLU A 355 4.74 -21.83 22.39
C GLU A 355 5.37 -23.24 22.28
N ALA A 356 5.87 -23.62 21.10
CA ALA A 356 6.61 -24.87 20.91
C ALA A 356 8.09 -24.75 21.35
N ALA A 357 8.68 -23.55 21.29
CA ALA A 357 10.07 -23.28 21.67
C ALA A 357 10.27 -22.99 23.17
N ALA A 358 9.20 -22.65 23.91
CA ALA A 358 9.21 -22.41 25.36
C ALA A 358 9.64 -23.63 26.20
N ALA A 359 9.83 -24.80 25.59
CA ALA A 359 10.31 -26.03 26.22
C ALA A 359 11.85 -26.12 26.40
N SER A 360 12.65 -25.16 25.90
CA SER A 360 14.12 -25.17 26.05
C SER A 360 14.68 -23.81 26.48
N GLY A 361 15.47 -23.80 27.56
CA GLY A 361 15.80 -22.61 28.35
C GLY A 361 16.88 -21.65 27.82
N ARG A 362 17.07 -20.58 28.61
CA ARG A 362 17.98 -19.44 28.38
C ARG A 362 19.42 -19.75 28.80
N ASP A 363 20.37 -18.91 28.38
CA ASP A 363 21.11 -18.08 29.36
C ASP A 363 21.89 -16.90 28.75
N THR A 364 22.33 -15.98 29.61
CA THR A 364 22.97 -14.69 29.25
C THR A 364 24.22 -14.41 30.07
N SER A 365 25.20 -13.67 29.51
CA SER A 365 26.25 -13.03 30.31
C SER A 365 26.85 -11.81 29.59
N SER A 366 27.14 -10.75 30.36
CA SER A 366 27.69 -9.47 29.91
C SER A 366 29.13 -9.24 30.39
N ALA A 367 29.88 -8.34 29.74
CA ALA A 367 31.11 -7.76 30.27
C ALA A 367 31.35 -6.33 29.74
N SER A 368 32.02 -5.51 30.55
CA SER A 368 32.29 -4.06 30.36
C SER A 368 33.80 -3.83 30.12
N SER A 369 34.40 -2.66 29.84
CA SER A 369 34.01 -1.27 29.46
C SER A 369 35.28 -0.46 29.10
N ARG A 370 35.14 0.72 28.46
CA ARG A 370 36.12 1.86 28.38
C ARG A 370 37.38 1.59 27.50
N ASN A 371 37.98 2.56 26.76
CA ASN A 371 37.86 4.03 26.73
C ASN A 371 38.32 4.62 25.35
N ARG A 372 38.24 5.96 25.16
CA ARG A 372 38.75 6.83 24.02
C ARG A 372 37.79 7.08 22.81
N PRO A 373 38.14 8.02 21.90
CA PRO A 373 37.99 9.48 21.94
C PRO A 373 36.77 9.94 21.08
N PHE A 374 36.65 11.22 20.68
CA PHE A 374 35.54 11.73 19.85
C PHE A 374 35.23 10.82 18.66
N GLN A 375 34.00 10.33 18.63
CA GLN A 375 33.71 8.99 18.11
C GLN A 375 32.86 9.09 16.85
N ILE A 376 33.46 8.78 15.68
CA ILE A 376 32.68 8.37 14.51
C ILE A 376 31.95 7.10 14.94
N TRP A 377 30.65 7.20 15.22
CA TRP A 377 29.91 6.11 15.83
C TRP A 377 29.81 4.93 14.86
N SER A 378 30.38 3.78 15.23
CA SER A 378 30.27 2.56 14.44
C SER A 378 28.80 2.27 14.14
N LYS A 379 28.42 2.23 12.85
CA LYS A 379 27.06 1.92 12.43
C LYS A 379 26.77 0.46 12.80
N ALA A 380 25.91 0.25 13.81
CA ALA A 380 25.56 -1.08 14.29
C ALA A 380 24.17 -1.47 13.77
N ARG A 381 23.99 -2.76 13.43
CA ARG A 381 22.65 -3.32 13.22
C ARG A 381 22.07 -3.63 14.61
N GLY A 382 20.98 -2.97 14.97
CA GLY A 382 20.29 -3.18 16.25
C GLY A 382 19.81 -4.61 16.43
N THR A 383 19.83 -5.05 17.68
CA THR A 383 19.60 -6.43 18.09
C THR A 383 18.17 -6.71 18.56
N GLY A 384 17.34 -5.68 18.73
CA GLY A 384 16.01 -5.76 19.35
C GLY A 384 16.05 -5.75 20.87
N LYS A 385 17.14 -5.27 21.49
CA LYS A 385 17.27 -5.19 22.97
C LYS A 385 16.58 -3.98 23.59
N ALA A 386 16.42 -2.92 22.81
CA ALA A 386 15.68 -1.72 23.21
C ALA A 386 14.86 -1.21 22.02
N PHE A 387 13.69 -0.67 22.31
CA PHE A 387 12.77 -0.11 21.32
C PHE A 387 12.32 1.26 21.77
N PRO A 388 12.09 2.21 20.84
CA PRO A 388 11.58 3.51 21.20
C PRO A 388 10.10 3.44 21.59
N SER A 389 9.64 4.38 22.40
CA SER A 389 8.24 4.52 22.77
C SER A 389 7.50 5.50 21.84
N LYS A 390 6.17 5.52 21.93
CA LYS A 390 5.32 6.44 21.17
C LYS A 390 4.95 7.61 22.08
N PHE A 391 5.45 8.80 21.77
CA PHE A 391 5.06 10.02 22.48
C PHE A 391 3.63 10.41 22.05
N GLN A 392 2.78 10.70 23.03
CA GLN A 392 1.39 11.09 22.81
C GLN A 392 1.09 12.40 23.55
N SER A 393 0.46 13.34 22.85
CA SER A 393 0.05 14.63 23.38
C SER A 393 -1.13 15.15 22.56
N ILE A 394 -2.04 15.87 23.23
CA ILE A 394 -3.12 16.66 22.61
C ILE A 394 -2.68 18.10 22.28
N TYR A 395 -1.54 18.53 22.80
CA TYR A 395 -0.97 19.86 22.58
C TYR A 395 0.04 19.84 21.44
N SER A 396 0.09 20.92 20.65
CA SER A 396 1.06 21.05 19.56
C SER A 396 2.51 21.07 20.07
N PRO A 397 3.49 20.76 19.21
CA PRO A 397 4.91 20.84 19.55
C PRO A 397 5.36 22.17 20.15
N SER A 398 4.85 23.30 19.66
CA SER A 398 5.23 24.65 20.14
C SER A 398 4.63 25.01 21.50
N ASN A 399 3.50 24.38 21.89
CA ASN A 399 2.96 24.53 23.24
C ASN A 399 3.85 23.81 24.27
N LEU A 400 4.30 22.60 23.94
CA LEU A 400 5.06 21.74 24.86
C LEU A 400 6.56 22.06 24.90
N PHE A 401 7.17 22.36 23.76
CA PHE A 401 8.61 22.52 23.63
C PHE A 401 8.98 23.95 23.27
N ARG A 402 9.70 24.62 24.17
CA ARG A 402 10.06 26.04 24.06
C ARG A 402 11.52 26.22 23.63
N PRO A 403 11.82 27.21 22.78
CA PRO A 403 13.17 27.68 22.48
C PRO A 403 14.00 27.97 23.74
N THR A 404 14.95 27.09 24.04
CA THR A 404 15.76 27.17 25.27
C THR A 404 17.23 26.94 24.93
N VAL A 405 18.11 27.80 25.46
CA VAL A 405 19.57 27.65 25.40
C VAL A 405 20.01 27.14 26.78
N LYS A 406 20.73 26.01 26.83
CA LYS A 406 21.30 25.49 28.09
C LYS A 406 22.69 26.09 28.31
N ALA A 407 23.11 26.23 29.57
CA ALA A 407 24.45 26.73 29.90
C ALA A 407 25.61 25.87 29.32
N CYS A 408 25.34 24.64 28.89
CA CYS A 408 26.30 23.73 28.28
C CYS A 408 26.32 23.75 26.73
N SER A 409 25.53 24.60 26.06
CA SER A 409 25.48 24.67 24.60
C SER A 409 24.94 26.02 24.11
N ASP A 410 25.63 26.66 23.17
CA ASP A 410 25.18 27.90 22.51
C ASP A 410 24.00 27.69 21.54
N ILE A 411 23.59 26.44 21.32
CA ILE A 411 22.51 26.06 20.39
C ILE A 411 21.16 26.15 21.12
N ALA A 412 20.25 26.99 20.61
CA ALA A 412 18.86 26.95 21.05
C ALA A 412 18.18 25.64 20.61
N ARG A 413 17.61 24.91 21.57
CA ARG A 413 16.87 23.65 21.35
C ARG A 413 15.39 23.83 21.65
N PHE A 414 14.55 22.93 21.13
CA PHE A 414 13.16 22.80 21.55
C PHE A 414 13.11 21.95 22.82
N VAL A 415 12.94 22.56 24.00
CA VAL A 415 13.01 21.87 25.30
C VAL A 415 11.65 21.87 25.99
N HIS A 416 11.25 20.73 26.56
CA HIS A 416 9.93 20.57 27.16
C HIS A 416 9.75 21.48 28.39
N HIS A 417 8.70 22.29 28.40
CA HIS A 417 8.56 23.39 29.38
C HIS A 417 8.32 22.93 30.83
N LYS A 418 7.98 21.66 31.05
CA LYS A 418 7.87 21.00 32.37
C LYS A 418 9.01 20.00 32.65
N ASP A 419 9.83 19.68 31.66
CA ASP A 419 10.90 18.68 31.77
C ASP A 419 12.14 19.16 30.98
N PRO A 420 13.09 19.88 31.63
CA PRO A 420 14.28 20.38 30.94
C PRO A 420 15.23 19.28 30.44
N THR A 421 14.97 18.00 30.76
CA THR A 421 15.71 16.84 30.26
C THR A 421 15.13 16.26 28.97
N LYS A 422 13.96 16.74 28.51
CA LYS A 422 13.30 16.28 27.28
C LYS A 422 13.45 17.30 26.15
N VAL A 423 14.05 16.85 25.04
CA VAL A 423 14.30 17.65 23.82
C VAL A 423 13.48 17.12 22.66
N LEU A 424 13.05 18.03 21.79
CA LEU A 424 12.34 17.74 20.54
C LEU A 424 13.21 18.06 19.32
N VAL A 425 13.13 17.19 18.32
CA VAL A 425 13.62 17.43 16.96
C VAL A 425 12.54 17.05 15.95
N PHE A 426 12.48 17.76 14.82
CA PHE A 426 11.58 17.47 13.72
C PHE A 426 12.36 16.80 12.58
N VAL A 427 11.76 15.82 11.92
CA VAL A 427 12.38 15.10 10.80
C VAL A 427 11.45 15.01 9.60
N GLY A 428 12.00 15.30 8.41
CA GLY A 428 11.27 15.36 7.15
C GLY A 428 12.04 14.66 6.03
N GLY A 429 11.29 14.10 5.07
CA GLY A 429 11.82 13.39 3.91
C GLY A 429 11.01 13.70 2.66
N ALA A 430 11.70 13.99 1.56
CA ALA A 430 11.09 14.34 0.29
C ALA A 430 11.68 13.50 -0.85
N CYS A 431 10.91 13.24 -1.91
CA CYS A 431 11.39 12.53 -3.09
C CYS A 431 10.64 12.94 -4.36
N SER A 432 11.33 13.60 -5.28
CA SER A 432 10.88 13.71 -6.68
C SER A 432 10.93 12.33 -7.35
N ASN A 433 10.05 12.09 -8.32
CA ASN A 433 10.01 10.84 -9.09
C ASN A 433 9.93 9.56 -8.22
N ASN A 434 9.34 9.64 -7.02
CA ASN A 434 9.22 8.50 -6.10
C ASN A 434 8.50 7.31 -6.79
N GLY A 435 9.18 6.15 -6.85
CA GLY A 435 8.70 4.97 -7.57
C GLY A 435 8.68 5.09 -9.11
N GLN A 436 9.44 6.04 -9.66
CA GLN A 436 9.63 6.25 -11.10
C GLN A 436 11.14 6.13 -11.45
N GLN A 437 11.51 6.39 -12.70
CA GLN A 437 12.93 6.47 -13.09
C GLN A 437 13.58 7.73 -12.48
N GLU A 438 14.87 7.63 -12.16
CA GLU A 438 15.68 8.70 -11.57
C GLU A 438 15.04 9.42 -10.36
N PRO A 439 14.67 8.68 -9.29
CA PRO A 439 14.17 9.30 -8.07
C PRO A 439 15.29 10.07 -7.37
N ARG A 440 15.05 11.36 -7.12
CA ARG A 440 15.93 12.19 -6.28
C ARG A 440 15.23 12.49 -4.98
N ALA A 441 15.86 12.12 -3.88
CA ALA A 441 15.32 12.27 -2.55
C ALA A 441 16.23 13.13 -1.67
N GLY A 442 15.63 13.77 -0.68
CA GLY A 442 16.30 14.64 0.29
C GLY A 442 15.72 14.43 1.68
N TRP A 443 16.54 14.60 2.70
CA TRP A 443 16.19 14.41 4.11
C TRP A 443 16.60 15.64 4.92
N ALA A 444 15.90 15.92 6.01
CA ALA A 444 16.24 17.03 6.91
C ALA A 444 15.88 16.77 8.37
N VAL A 445 16.62 17.39 9.27
CA VAL A 445 16.40 17.43 10.72
C VAL A 445 16.42 18.88 11.17
N VAL A 446 15.34 19.34 11.79
CA VAL A 446 15.26 20.67 12.42
C VAL A 446 15.34 20.47 13.93
N PHE A 447 16.34 21.08 14.56
CA PHE A 447 16.74 20.76 15.92
C PHE A 447 16.80 21.98 16.86
N GLY A 448 16.43 23.14 16.32
CA GLY A 448 16.28 24.40 17.01
C GLY A 448 15.27 25.30 16.26
N PRO A 449 14.84 26.40 16.86
CA PRO A 449 13.87 27.32 16.25
C PRO A 449 14.47 28.05 15.04
N PRO A 450 13.74 28.22 13.91
CA PRO A 450 14.25 28.94 12.74
C PRO A 450 14.60 30.42 13.04
N THR A 451 13.91 31.02 14.01
CA THR A 451 14.19 32.37 14.52
C THR A 451 14.36 32.32 16.04
N TYR A 452 15.46 32.85 16.56
CA TYR A 452 15.69 33.00 18.00
C TYR A 452 16.19 34.40 18.34
N LYS A 453 15.57 35.05 19.34
CA LYS A 453 15.85 36.44 19.75
C LYS A 453 15.91 37.42 18.56
N GLY A 454 14.98 37.30 17.61
CA GLY A 454 14.87 38.19 16.45
C GLY A 454 15.91 37.99 15.35
N LYS A 455 16.80 36.98 15.45
CA LYS A 455 17.71 36.58 14.38
C LYS A 455 17.18 35.33 13.69
N ASN A 456 17.00 35.39 12.38
CA ASN A 456 16.89 34.19 11.55
C ASN A 456 18.25 33.49 11.55
N ASN A 457 18.25 32.17 11.74
CA ASN A 457 19.48 31.41 11.81
C ASN A 457 19.34 30.08 11.07
N ASP A 458 19.81 30.07 9.82
CA ASP A 458 19.80 28.91 8.93
C ASP A 458 20.64 27.72 9.44
N SER A 459 21.35 27.85 10.57
CA SER A 459 22.10 26.75 11.18
C SER A 459 21.31 25.84 12.10
N TYR A 460 20.02 26.09 12.39
CA TYR A 460 19.20 25.23 13.27
C TYR A 460 18.55 24.01 12.58
N PHE A 461 18.93 23.73 11.34
CA PHE A 461 18.61 22.49 10.64
C PHE A 461 19.86 21.90 9.97
N VAL A 462 19.86 20.58 9.76
CA VAL A 462 20.75 19.90 8.82
C VAL A 462 19.90 19.23 7.75
N SER A 463 20.36 19.23 6.51
CA SER A 463 19.67 18.56 5.40
C SER A 463 20.66 18.01 4.40
N GLY A 464 20.35 16.84 3.83
CA GLY A 464 21.18 16.16 2.84
C GLY A 464 20.36 15.64 1.67
N ARG A 465 21.01 15.44 0.52
CA ARG A 465 20.48 14.53 -0.51
C ARG A 465 20.55 13.12 0.06
N LEU A 466 19.55 12.29 -0.22
CA LEU A 466 19.60 10.88 0.13
C LEU A 466 20.74 10.20 -0.65
N GLU A 467 21.48 9.36 0.07
CA GLU A 467 22.67 8.71 -0.43
C GLU A 467 22.34 7.45 -1.25
N ASP A 468 23.10 7.22 -2.32
CA ASP A 468 22.84 6.13 -3.25
C ASP A 468 23.22 4.75 -2.64
N LYS A 469 24.13 4.74 -1.65
CA LYS A 469 24.43 3.59 -0.77
C LYS A 469 23.83 3.78 0.63
N GLY A 470 23.31 2.69 1.20
CA GLY A 470 22.86 2.63 2.59
C GLY A 470 24.00 2.59 3.61
N PRO A 471 23.68 2.61 4.91
CA PRO A 471 24.66 2.68 6.00
C PRO A 471 25.66 1.51 6.04
N PHE A 472 25.33 0.40 5.38
CA PHE A 472 26.15 -0.82 5.34
C PHE A 472 26.74 -1.11 3.95
N GLY A 473 26.72 -0.13 3.02
CA GLY A 473 27.37 -0.20 1.71
C GLY A 473 26.49 -0.69 0.56
N ASP A 474 25.37 -1.36 0.84
CA ASP A 474 24.40 -1.81 -0.16
C ASP A 474 23.77 -0.64 -0.93
N SER A 475 23.61 -0.73 -2.25
CA SER A 475 22.97 0.32 -3.07
C SER A 475 21.43 0.24 -3.03
N TYR A 476 20.77 1.39 -2.97
CA TYR A 476 19.30 1.46 -2.92
C TYR A 476 18.73 2.61 -3.77
N THR A 477 17.55 2.37 -4.35
CA THR A 477 16.77 3.42 -5.00
C THR A 477 16.17 4.38 -3.98
N GLY A 478 16.28 5.69 -4.24
CA GLY A 478 15.67 6.72 -3.40
C GLY A 478 14.14 6.65 -3.37
N THR A 479 13.55 6.82 -2.19
CA THR A 479 12.09 6.94 -1.98
C THR A 479 11.82 7.90 -0.82
N THR A 480 10.62 8.47 -0.73
CA THR A 480 10.25 9.34 0.41
C THR A 480 10.42 8.61 1.75
N LYS A 481 9.91 7.37 1.85
CA LYS A 481 10.03 6.53 3.05
C LYS A 481 11.49 6.25 3.45
N ARG A 482 12.39 6.09 2.47
CA ARG A 482 13.83 5.93 2.73
C ARG A 482 14.47 7.22 3.23
N ALA A 483 14.05 8.38 2.70
CA ALA A 483 14.50 9.69 3.17
C ALA A 483 13.99 10.05 4.57
N GLU A 484 12.72 9.76 4.88
CA GLU A 484 12.15 9.94 6.23
C GLU A 484 12.92 9.12 7.28
N LEU A 485 13.22 7.85 6.99
CA LEU A 485 14.05 7.01 7.87
C LEU A 485 15.48 7.52 7.99
N ARG A 486 16.06 8.01 6.89
CA ARG A 486 17.39 8.64 6.90
C ARG A 486 17.43 9.89 7.77
N ALA A 487 16.36 10.69 7.78
CA ALA A 487 16.19 11.84 8.64
C ALA A 487 16.08 11.46 10.12
N ALA A 488 15.30 10.41 10.45
CA ALA A 488 15.23 9.87 11.81
C ALA A 488 16.61 9.38 12.31
N ILE A 489 17.38 8.71 11.45
CA ILE A 489 18.76 8.29 11.78
C ILE A 489 19.68 9.51 11.94
N ALA A 490 19.55 10.53 11.09
CA ALA A 490 20.32 11.77 11.22
C ALA A 490 20.04 12.45 12.56
N ALA A 491 18.79 12.50 13.02
CA ALA A 491 18.42 13.03 14.33
C ALA A 491 19.04 12.22 15.49
N LEU A 492 19.02 10.89 15.40
CA LEU A 492 19.65 9.99 16.36
C LEU A 492 21.18 10.10 16.39
N ARG A 493 21.80 10.56 15.29
CA ARG A 493 23.26 10.67 15.12
C ARG A 493 23.77 12.12 15.06
N LEU A 494 22.92 13.10 15.36
CA LEU A 494 23.18 14.54 15.19
C LEU A 494 24.24 15.11 16.14
N CYS A 495 24.15 14.76 17.42
CA CYS A 495 25.04 15.20 18.49
C CYS A 495 24.93 14.27 19.69
N ASP A 496 25.78 14.48 20.71
CA ASP A 496 25.69 13.69 21.94
C ASP A 496 24.59 14.22 22.87
N TRP A 497 23.34 13.76 22.67
CA TRP A 497 22.17 14.19 23.43
C TRP A 497 22.33 14.04 24.96
N GLN A 498 23.08 13.01 25.41
CA GLN A 498 23.40 12.83 26.82
C GLN A 498 24.33 13.93 27.33
N ALA A 499 25.35 14.31 26.54
CA ALA A 499 26.30 15.36 26.90
C ALA A 499 25.68 16.77 26.88
N GLU A 500 24.65 17.00 26.05
CA GLU A 500 23.78 18.19 26.13
C GLU A 500 22.77 18.13 27.31
N GLY A 501 22.87 17.11 28.17
CA GLY A 501 22.07 16.98 29.38
C GLY A 501 20.59 16.66 29.12
N TYR A 502 20.29 15.89 28.07
CA TYR A 502 18.95 15.37 27.82
C TYR A 502 18.87 13.87 28.15
N ALA A 503 17.79 13.48 28.83
CA ALA A 503 17.45 12.10 29.16
C ALA A 503 16.35 11.53 28.24
N ASN A 504 15.65 12.38 27.49
CA ASN A 504 14.59 11.99 26.57
C ASN A 504 14.72 12.76 25.24
N LEU A 505 14.82 12.03 24.13
CA LEU A 505 14.79 12.58 22.76
C LEU A 505 13.45 12.24 22.11
N VAL A 506 12.66 13.27 21.79
CA VAL A 506 11.42 13.15 21.03
C VAL A 506 11.70 13.48 19.57
N ILE A 507 11.46 12.52 18.67
CA ILE A 507 11.56 12.67 17.23
C ILE A 507 10.14 12.85 16.67
N ALA A 508 9.81 14.07 16.27
CA ALA A 508 8.55 14.39 15.65
C ALA A 508 8.62 14.28 14.12
N THR A 509 7.59 13.66 13.55
CA THR A 509 7.36 13.59 12.09
C THR A 509 5.87 13.39 11.83
N ASP A 510 5.40 13.83 10.66
CA ASP A 510 4.05 13.52 10.21
C ASP A 510 3.94 12.16 9.49
N SER A 511 5.06 11.45 9.28
CA SER A 511 5.08 10.10 8.71
C SER A 511 4.56 9.04 9.68
N THR A 512 3.36 8.50 9.41
CA THR A 512 2.82 7.30 10.10
C THR A 512 3.73 6.08 9.91
N TYR A 513 4.44 5.99 8.77
CA TYR A 513 5.36 4.91 8.47
C TYR A 513 6.58 4.90 9.41
N VAL A 514 7.16 6.07 9.70
CA VAL A 514 8.27 6.18 10.65
C VAL A 514 7.81 5.91 12.08
N VAL A 515 6.70 6.52 12.53
CA VAL A 515 6.24 6.38 13.93
C VAL A 515 5.75 4.97 14.21
N GLY A 516 4.90 4.40 13.35
CA GLY A 516 4.40 3.02 13.50
C GLY A 516 5.52 2.00 13.37
N GLY A 517 6.44 2.18 12.42
CA GLY A 517 7.58 1.28 12.27
C GLY A 517 8.53 1.30 13.47
N ALA A 518 8.88 2.49 13.97
CA ALA A 518 9.78 2.63 15.10
C ALA A 518 9.18 2.05 16.40
N THR A 519 7.89 2.30 16.66
CA THR A 519 7.28 2.03 17.97
C THR A 519 6.51 0.71 18.04
N GLU A 520 6.07 0.17 16.90
CA GLU A 520 5.22 -1.02 16.82
C GLU A 520 5.88 -2.11 15.94
N TRP A 521 6.17 -1.85 14.66
CA TRP A 521 6.54 -2.92 13.71
C TRP A 521 7.98 -3.43 13.83
N THR A 522 8.94 -2.60 14.24
CA THR A 522 10.35 -3.05 14.40
C THR A 522 10.53 -4.09 15.51
N LYS A 523 9.65 -4.13 16.52
CA LYS A 523 9.60 -5.19 17.54
C LYS A 523 9.37 -6.55 16.90
N ILE A 524 8.31 -6.63 16.10
CA ILE A 524 7.91 -7.78 15.28
C ILE A 524 9.06 -8.16 14.32
N TRP A 525 9.58 -7.21 13.53
CA TRP A 525 10.63 -7.52 12.55
C TRP A 525 11.96 -7.98 13.18
N ALA A 526 12.35 -7.45 14.33
CA ALA A 526 13.57 -7.86 15.03
C ALA A 526 13.45 -9.29 15.58
N GLN A 527 12.32 -9.62 16.21
CA GLN A 527 12.00 -10.97 16.68
C GLN A 527 12.09 -11.98 15.52
N TYR A 528 11.57 -11.63 14.34
CA TYR A 528 11.47 -12.52 13.18
C TYR A 528 12.59 -12.32 12.15
N LYS A 529 13.80 -12.03 12.64
CA LYS A 529 15.07 -11.98 11.88
C LYS A 529 15.03 -11.12 10.61
N TRP A 530 14.13 -10.13 10.58
CA TRP A 530 13.90 -9.20 9.47
C TRP A 530 13.43 -9.86 8.16
N THR A 531 12.64 -10.93 8.29
CA THR A 531 12.00 -11.63 7.17
C THR A 531 10.50 -11.28 7.07
N THR A 532 9.96 -11.25 5.85
CA THR A 532 8.52 -11.13 5.59
C THR A 532 7.89 -12.53 5.43
N CYS A 533 6.56 -12.67 5.55
CA CYS A 533 5.87 -13.96 5.38
C CYS A 533 6.27 -14.72 4.10
N SER A 534 6.49 -13.95 3.01
CA SER A 534 6.93 -14.40 1.69
C SER A 534 8.38 -14.89 1.59
N GLY A 535 9.11 -14.95 2.71
CA GLY A 535 10.55 -15.26 2.75
C GLY A 535 11.46 -14.12 2.26
N GLY A 536 10.87 -12.98 1.87
CA GLY A 536 11.60 -11.78 1.48
C GLY A 536 12.22 -11.04 2.68
N HIS A 537 12.95 -9.97 2.38
CA HIS A 537 13.47 -9.07 3.41
C HIS A 537 12.53 -7.88 3.63
N VAL A 538 12.38 -7.46 4.89
CA VAL A 538 11.65 -6.25 5.27
C VAL A 538 12.19 -5.05 4.48
N LYS A 539 11.30 -4.25 3.89
CA LYS A 539 11.69 -3.08 3.10
C LYS A 539 12.39 -2.03 3.99
N HIS A 540 13.52 -1.52 3.51
CA HIS A 540 14.42 -0.62 4.26
C HIS A 540 14.97 -1.25 5.56
N ARG A 541 15.12 -2.58 5.61
CA ARG A 541 15.76 -3.33 6.71
C ARG A 541 17.08 -2.70 7.16
N ASP A 542 17.89 -2.21 6.23
CA ASP A 542 19.17 -1.56 6.52
C ASP A 542 19.01 -0.32 7.41
N LEU A 543 18.09 0.58 7.05
CA LEU A 543 17.82 1.78 7.85
C LEU A 543 17.14 1.43 9.16
N TRP A 544 16.16 0.53 9.15
CA TRP A 544 15.47 0.12 10.39
C TRP A 544 16.39 -0.59 11.38
N GLN A 545 17.31 -1.43 10.91
CA GLN A 545 18.34 -2.02 11.76
C GLN A 545 19.26 -0.95 12.34
N LEU A 546 19.63 0.09 11.57
CA LEU A 546 20.40 1.19 12.13
C LEU A 546 19.59 2.01 13.15
N VAL A 547 18.31 2.31 12.90
CA VAL A 547 17.42 2.98 13.89
C VAL A 547 17.41 2.22 15.21
N LEU A 548 17.24 0.89 15.22
CA LEU A 548 17.30 0.11 16.45
C LEU A 548 18.70 0.12 17.10
N GLY A 549 19.77 0.08 16.30
CA GLY A 549 21.15 0.14 16.81
C GLY A 549 21.43 1.47 17.51
N GLU A 550 20.91 2.57 16.98
CA GLU A 550 20.96 3.89 17.60
C GLU A 550 20.09 3.98 18.87
N VAL A 551 18.88 3.41 18.87
CA VAL A 551 18.01 3.38 20.05
C VAL A 551 18.66 2.55 21.18
N GLU A 552 19.26 1.40 20.88
CA GLU A 552 20.03 0.60 21.84
C GLU A 552 21.23 1.36 22.39
N ARG A 553 21.95 2.10 21.53
CA ARG A 553 23.06 2.97 21.95
C ARG A 553 22.59 4.07 22.91
N TRP A 554 21.43 4.69 22.65
CA TRP A 554 20.86 5.71 23.52
C TRP A 554 20.33 5.14 24.84
N ALA A 555 19.65 3.99 24.82
CA ALA A 555 19.22 3.29 26.03
C ALA A 555 20.41 2.94 26.95
N ASN A 556 21.52 2.46 26.38
CA ASN A 556 22.76 2.19 27.13
C ASN A 556 23.42 3.46 27.72
N LYS A 557 23.09 4.64 27.20
CA LYS A 557 23.51 5.96 27.73
C LYS A 557 22.50 6.58 28.69
N GLY A 558 21.37 5.91 28.97
CA GLY A 558 20.29 6.46 29.78
C GLY A 558 19.45 7.54 29.08
N VAL A 559 19.47 7.58 27.74
CA VAL A 559 18.62 8.46 26.92
C VAL A 559 17.50 7.63 26.30
N PHE A 560 16.25 7.93 26.65
CA PHE A 560 15.09 7.32 26.01
C PHE A 560 14.78 8.01 24.68
N VAL A 561 14.39 7.23 23.68
CA VAL A 561 13.96 7.73 22.37
C VAL A 561 12.46 7.53 22.26
N GLU A 562 11.75 8.59 21.94
CA GLU A 562 10.31 8.58 21.69
C GLU A 562 10.02 9.10 20.29
N PHE A 563 9.10 8.46 19.56
CA PHE A 563 8.61 8.97 18.27
C PHE A 563 7.23 9.60 18.44
N TRP A 564 7.06 10.82 17.94
CA TRP A 564 5.80 11.56 17.99
C TRP A 564 5.23 11.71 16.58
N LYS A 565 4.02 11.15 16.36
CA LYS A 565 3.22 11.52 15.18
C LYS A 565 2.65 12.92 15.43
N ILE A 566 3.18 13.89 14.71
CA ILE A 566 2.67 15.27 14.68
C ILE A 566 1.72 15.45 13.48
N GLN A 567 1.00 16.57 13.46
CA GLN A 567 0.05 16.90 12.40
C GLN A 567 0.82 17.33 11.14
N THR A 568 0.28 17.06 9.95
CA THR A 568 0.86 17.59 8.70
C THR A 568 0.72 19.12 8.71
N GLY A 569 1.78 19.84 8.33
CA GLY A 569 1.91 21.29 8.54
C GLY A 569 2.72 21.67 9.79
N GLN A 570 2.70 20.86 10.86
CA GLN A 570 3.58 21.09 12.03
C GLN A 570 5.06 20.76 11.74
N ASN A 571 5.36 20.18 10.57
CA ASN A 571 6.69 19.75 10.13
C ASN A 571 7.29 20.62 9.00
N GLU A 572 6.64 21.72 8.62
CA GLU A 572 6.94 22.54 7.43
C GLU A 572 8.41 22.89 7.21
N GLU A 573 9.17 23.21 8.27
CA GLU A 573 10.59 23.54 8.14
C GLU A 573 11.42 22.33 7.70
N ALA A 574 11.13 21.14 8.24
CA ALA A 574 11.83 19.91 7.88
C ALA A 574 11.45 19.48 6.46
N ASP A 575 10.18 19.57 6.09
CA ASP A 575 9.72 19.19 4.75
C ASP A 575 10.26 20.15 3.68
N ARG A 576 10.29 21.45 3.97
CA ARG A 576 10.88 22.47 3.09
C ARG A 576 12.40 22.31 2.97
N ALA A 577 13.10 22.02 4.07
CA ALA A 577 14.52 21.71 4.04
C ALA A 577 14.83 20.44 3.24
N ALA A 578 14.05 19.37 3.40
CA ALA A 578 14.18 18.13 2.64
C ALA A 578 13.92 18.35 1.13
N ASN A 579 12.88 19.11 0.78
CA ASN A 579 12.55 19.45 -0.60
C ASN A 579 13.63 20.30 -1.29
N ARG A 580 14.33 21.20 -0.59
CA ARG A 580 15.49 21.93 -1.14
C ARG A 580 16.59 20.97 -1.63
N MET A 581 16.82 19.86 -0.91
CA MET A 581 17.86 18.88 -1.26
C MET A 581 17.49 17.97 -2.44
N VAL A 582 16.20 17.84 -2.78
CA VAL A 582 15.73 17.06 -3.93
C VAL A 582 16.23 17.62 -5.27
N GLN A 583 16.49 18.94 -5.33
CA GLN A 583 16.97 19.63 -6.53
C GLN A 583 18.50 19.67 -6.64
N THR A 584 19.24 19.23 -5.61
CA THR A 584 20.70 19.28 -5.60
C THR A 584 21.32 18.27 -6.58
N ALA A 585 22.18 18.76 -7.47
CA ALA A 585 22.70 18.00 -8.60
C ALA A 585 23.82 17.00 -8.25
N SER A 586 24.61 17.24 -7.19
CA SER A 586 25.70 16.34 -6.79
C SER A 586 25.16 15.04 -6.20
N ALA A 587 25.56 13.90 -6.79
CA ALA A 587 25.33 12.58 -6.18
C ALA A 587 26.14 12.45 -4.89
N VAL A 588 25.51 11.95 -3.83
CA VAL A 588 26.18 11.61 -2.57
C VAL A 588 26.30 10.09 -2.53
N GLY A 589 27.50 9.59 -2.86
CA GLY A 589 27.71 8.17 -3.12
C GLY A 589 27.70 7.28 -1.89
N GLU A 590 28.02 7.81 -0.71
CA GLU A 590 28.17 7.04 0.53
C GLU A 590 27.40 7.66 1.70
N PHE A 591 26.88 6.81 2.59
CA PHE A 591 26.18 7.24 3.81
C PHE A 591 27.19 7.87 4.79
N GLU A 592 27.06 9.17 5.03
CA GLU A 592 27.91 9.93 5.96
C GLU A 592 27.13 10.47 7.15
N ASP A 593 27.81 10.64 8.30
CA ASP A 593 27.22 11.36 9.42
C ASP A 593 27.32 12.87 9.18
N VAL A 594 26.31 13.61 9.62
CA VAL A 594 26.31 15.08 9.60
C VAL A 594 26.25 15.59 11.04
N PRO A 595 27.34 15.45 11.83
CA PRO A 595 27.35 15.84 13.22
C PRO A 595 27.36 17.37 13.36
N LEU A 596 26.78 17.87 14.45
CA LEU A 596 26.95 19.25 14.87
C LEU A 596 28.34 19.43 15.49
N ASN A 597 29.27 19.99 14.71
CA ASN A 597 30.58 20.37 15.23
C ASN A 597 30.41 21.44 16.31
N SER A 598 30.99 21.19 17.48
CA SER A 598 31.24 22.20 18.52
C SER A 598 32.29 23.20 18.04
N GLY A 599 31.87 24.13 17.18
CA GLY A 599 32.71 25.16 16.58
C GLY A 599 33.04 24.95 15.10
N GLN A 600 32.06 25.14 14.21
CA GLN A 600 32.29 25.87 12.95
C GLN A 600 30.97 26.24 12.27
N SER A 601 30.76 27.56 12.07
CA SER A 601 29.80 28.06 11.08
C SER A 601 30.34 27.74 9.69
N ARG A 602 29.52 27.10 8.85
CA ARG A 602 29.79 26.97 7.41
C ARG A 602 28.67 27.63 6.62
N THR A 603 28.93 28.88 6.24
CA THR A 603 28.19 29.57 5.18
C THR A 603 28.32 28.81 3.86
N SER A 604 27.26 28.88 3.05
CA SER A 604 27.24 28.38 1.67
C SER A 604 28.39 28.96 0.84
N ARG A 605 29.11 28.12 0.10
CA ARG A 605 29.95 28.60 -1.01
C ARG A 605 29.04 29.10 -2.14
N GLN A 606 28.78 30.40 -2.18
CA GLN A 606 28.52 31.06 -3.45
C GLN A 606 29.80 31.03 -4.28
N LEU A 607 29.73 30.54 -5.51
CA LEU A 607 30.69 30.90 -6.55
C LEU A 607 30.23 32.24 -7.15
N PRO A 608 31.15 33.17 -7.47
CA PRO A 608 30.77 34.51 -7.89
C PRO A 608 30.19 34.53 -9.31
N ASP A 609 29.10 35.28 -9.48
CA ASP A 609 28.65 35.74 -10.79
C ASP A 609 29.68 36.72 -11.37
N SER A 610 30.04 36.56 -12.65
CA SER A 610 30.68 37.62 -13.43
C SER A 610 29.97 37.78 -14.78
N CYS A 611 29.40 38.97 -14.95
CA CYS A 611 28.54 39.41 -16.05
C CYS A 611 29.18 39.32 -17.45
N SER A 612 28.36 38.92 -18.43
CA SER A 612 28.29 39.39 -19.83
C SER A 612 29.53 39.98 -20.54
N GLN A 613 29.84 39.47 -21.75
CA GLN A 613 29.63 40.25 -22.99
C GLN A 613 29.74 39.41 -24.28
N LYS A 614 29.28 40.00 -25.39
CA LYS A 614 29.15 39.39 -26.74
C LYS A 614 30.46 39.44 -27.53
N GLY A 615 30.65 38.50 -28.45
CA GLY A 615 31.64 38.57 -29.53
C GLY A 615 31.31 37.56 -30.64
N THR A 616 31.32 38.01 -31.90
CA THR A 616 30.84 37.25 -33.09
C THR A 616 31.99 37.04 -34.08
N LEU A 617 31.81 36.18 -35.11
CA LEU A 617 32.61 36.04 -36.35
C LEU A 617 33.91 35.19 -36.22
N VAL A 618 34.38 34.44 -37.23
CA VAL A 618 33.72 33.78 -38.40
C VAL A 618 34.69 32.73 -39.02
N GLU A 619 34.14 31.77 -39.78
CA GLU A 619 34.76 30.99 -40.88
C GLU A 619 35.86 29.90 -40.74
N ASN A 620 35.58 28.84 -41.51
CA ASN A 620 36.42 28.07 -42.44
C ASN A 620 37.30 26.87 -42.02
N MET A 621 36.83 25.72 -42.52
CA MET A 621 37.54 24.67 -43.29
C MET A 621 39.05 24.48 -43.10
N GLU A 622 39.45 23.24 -42.81
CA GLU A 622 40.01 22.36 -43.86
C GLU A 622 40.08 20.88 -43.41
N LYS A 623 40.04 19.97 -44.40
CA LYS A 623 40.51 18.57 -44.30
C LYS A 623 41.64 18.41 -45.32
N PRO A 624 42.56 17.44 -45.16
CA PRO A 624 42.43 16.24 -46.01
C PRO A 624 42.75 14.91 -45.32
N ALA A 625 42.49 13.81 -46.05
CA ALA A 625 42.69 12.42 -45.62
C ALA A 625 44.15 11.95 -45.77
N THR A 626 44.57 10.80 -45.20
CA THR A 626 44.59 9.44 -45.82
C THR A 626 45.52 8.54 -44.95
N ARG A 627 45.65 7.20 -45.04
CA ARG A 627 45.08 6.08 -45.86
C ARG A 627 45.41 4.71 -45.19
N TYR A 628 44.89 3.60 -45.75
CA TYR A 628 45.36 2.19 -45.65
C TYR A 628 45.32 1.50 -44.26
N SER A 629 44.47 0.48 -44.00
CA SER A 629 44.39 -0.94 -44.49
C SER A 629 45.18 -1.91 -43.58
N GLU A 630 44.91 -3.22 -43.47
CA GLU A 630 44.04 -4.14 -44.23
C GLU A 630 43.74 -5.44 -43.44
N GLY A 631 42.56 -6.06 -43.63
CA GLY A 631 42.31 -7.50 -43.43
C GLY A 631 42.38 -8.13 -42.02
N THR A 632 41.92 -9.38 -41.78
CA THR A 632 40.96 -10.24 -42.51
C THR A 632 40.55 -11.45 -41.64
N ARG A 633 39.34 -12.00 -41.86
CA ARG A 633 38.92 -13.41 -41.59
C ARG A 633 38.83 -13.87 -40.11
N SER A 634 38.07 -14.91 -39.74
CA SER A 634 36.83 -15.54 -40.28
C SER A 634 36.37 -16.68 -39.34
N ALA A 635 35.15 -17.20 -39.55
CA ALA A 635 34.67 -18.54 -39.15
C ALA A 635 34.33 -18.74 -37.64
N GLU A 636 33.39 -19.59 -37.24
CA GLU A 636 32.31 -20.29 -37.99
C GLU A 636 31.13 -20.68 -37.07
N ALA A 637 30.08 -21.26 -37.64
CA ALA A 637 28.83 -21.61 -36.97
C ALA A 637 28.87 -22.95 -36.22
N THR A 638 27.82 -23.22 -35.43
CA THR A 638 27.26 -24.57 -35.32
C THR A 638 25.79 -24.50 -34.91
N GLU A 639 24.93 -25.16 -35.70
CA GLU A 639 23.51 -25.34 -35.40
C GLU A 639 23.28 -26.63 -34.57
N ALA A 640 22.10 -26.72 -33.95
CA ALA A 640 21.08 -27.74 -34.26
C ALA A 640 20.41 -28.46 -33.07
N VAL A 641 19.26 -29.03 -33.42
CA VAL A 641 18.47 -30.09 -32.76
C VAL A 641 17.26 -29.64 -31.91
N VAL A 642 16.11 -29.88 -32.55
CA VAL A 642 14.71 -29.77 -32.14
C VAL A 642 14.31 -30.93 -31.20
N TRP A 643 13.33 -30.69 -30.32
CA TRP A 643 12.36 -31.73 -29.92
C TRP A 643 10.95 -31.14 -29.79
N VAL A 644 9.93 -31.89 -30.24
CA VAL A 644 8.51 -31.47 -30.36
C VAL A 644 7.61 -32.49 -29.66
N GLY A 645 6.54 -32.00 -29.03
CA GLY A 645 5.45 -32.78 -28.42
C GLY A 645 5.00 -32.15 -27.10
N GLY A 646 3.75 -31.74 -26.86
CA GLY A 646 2.54 -31.84 -27.66
C GLY A 646 1.57 -32.88 -27.10
N PHE A 647 0.62 -32.44 -26.27
CA PHE A 647 -0.71 -33.07 -26.14
C PHE A 647 -1.72 -32.08 -25.52
N THR A 648 -2.90 -32.01 -26.12
CA THR A 648 -4.07 -31.25 -25.68
C THR A 648 -5.07 -32.14 -24.96
N LEU A 649 -5.71 -31.62 -23.90
CA LEU A 649 -7.09 -31.94 -23.49
C LEU A 649 -7.63 -30.83 -22.57
#